data_AF-A0A2E2STM6-F1
#
_entry.id   AF-A0A2E2STM6-F1
#
_cell.length_a   1.000
_cell.length_b   1.000
_cell.length_c   1.000
_cell.angle_alpha   90.00
_cell.angle_beta   90.00
_cell.angle_gamma   90.00
#
_symmetry.space_group_name_H-M   'P 1'
#
loop_
_entity.id
_entity.type
_entity.pdbx_description
1 polymer ?
#
loop_
_entity_poly.entity_id
_entity_poly.type
_entity_poly.pdbx_seq_one_letter_code
_entity_poly.pdbx_strand_id
1 'polypeptide(L)'
;MKKILHFISALILLTSGTSFAQCDADTIIILNNFEFVPSELVITPGQTVAFINLEGIHNLDGINNSITGEPFNNPADFFLNDTLGDFEGVCMGVIEFETPGVYNFESSVGFDANAEMNLQITVDAFDLADLIQTIGLFNSPWAFQYYLPFPYMTDPGPWTLFVPNDQAVTDILTYMSLGQFDALAIPDFPEILEYHIAPGLWMEEDLYDGLALLSAQGQDLNISESNGALFVEDAQIITTNLTAYNGVIHVIDKCLAPDNLPGAHVMQVITESPNHEILRNAIIELGLDDELSFQATIDDSYDGPGPWTVFAPTDAAFQVFAEMMGMTINELLDSQFLYSIITQHIINGCVDDFNAFYEIDEYCPEPNPALVSTDINSGTIVTNLDNEPLQFIVTDSTLSVIGQQNTVNVIVTDLLSYNGVVHVIDAVIEPKLPEIEPGTCDLWTLELTSSIEEGWSGDALGVVINNALVETITVSEGSQEFIYQFGVDNNDIIDLIYFGNGGTSYSYKLTDGEGQVIVQWAQNSNNEPTGYSGIYACEPYDQDICEKTTVELINEFGYGWPYSSLDVYRNGEFDQSVEMTIGYSQITQINSYENDSFDFIVNTQLMYPEELGGYKIRSESGTTLVDEDNVNEAPESSYNILVCESEDNVSISEIKSEELTLVKMVDVLGRKQQEHKKGSILFYIYDNGKVEKKFNP
;
A
#
# COMPACT_ATOMS: atom_id res chain seq x y z
N MET A 1 26.49 45.47 -2.17
CA MET A 1 27.87 45.75 -1.70
C MET A 1 28.67 44.45 -1.85
N LYS A 2 29.86 44.52 -2.47
CA LYS A 2 30.81 43.44 -2.87
C LYS A 2 30.38 42.69 -4.15
N LYS A 3 30.89 43.01 -5.35
CA LYS A 3 32.22 42.83 -6.02
C LYS A 3 32.47 41.39 -6.50
N ILE A 4 33.08 41.29 -7.70
CA ILE A 4 33.68 40.13 -8.43
C ILE A 4 32.82 39.77 -9.66
N LEU A 5 33.26 39.74 -10.93
CA LEU A 5 34.50 40.10 -11.61
C LEU A 5 34.10 40.23 -13.10
N HIS A 6 34.12 41.44 -13.68
CA HIS A 6 33.99 41.61 -15.13
C HIS A 6 35.38 41.39 -15.74
N PHE A 7 35.55 40.34 -16.54
CA PHE A 7 36.71 40.20 -17.41
C PHE A 7 36.55 41.22 -18.55
N ILE A 8 37.42 42.23 -18.53
CA ILE A 8 37.60 43.19 -19.61
C ILE A 8 38.45 42.47 -20.67
N SER A 9 37.82 41.92 -21.71
CA SER A 9 38.54 41.62 -22.94
C SER A 9 38.91 42.95 -23.59
N ALA A 10 40.20 43.24 -23.63
CA ALA A 10 40.74 44.41 -24.29
C ALA A 10 40.50 44.29 -25.80
N LEU A 11 39.43 44.93 -26.27
CA LEU A 11 39.17 45.15 -27.69
C LEU A 11 40.27 46.08 -28.24
N ILE A 12 41.30 45.51 -28.83
CA ILE A 12 42.29 46.27 -29.61
C ILE A 12 41.60 46.64 -30.93
N LEU A 13 40.96 47.82 -30.95
CA LEU A 13 40.65 48.53 -32.19
C LEU A 13 41.97 48.99 -32.81
N LEU A 14 42.52 48.20 -33.72
CA LEU A 14 43.51 48.67 -34.68
C LEU A 14 42.78 49.30 -35.86
N THR A 15 42.74 50.63 -35.87
CA THR A 15 42.25 51.44 -36.99
C THR A 15 43.14 51.26 -38.22
N SER A 16 42.51 50.82 -39.32
CA SER A 16 42.95 50.76 -40.73
C SER A 16 44.18 51.61 -41.12
N GLY A 17 45.18 50.99 -41.76
CA GLY A 17 46.29 51.76 -42.32
C GLY A 17 47.44 51.11 -43.09
N THR A 18 47.44 49.81 -43.42
CA THR A 18 48.32 49.26 -44.48
C THR A 18 47.63 48.07 -45.15
N SER A 19 47.34 48.18 -46.44
CA SER A 19 46.85 47.05 -47.21
C SER A 19 48.01 46.08 -47.43
N PHE A 20 48.00 44.94 -46.76
CA PHE A 20 48.72 43.75 -47.22
C PHE A 20 47.66 42.84 -47.83
N ALA A 21 47.26 43.14 -49.06
CA ALA A 21 46.41 42.26 -49.83
C ALA A 21 47.23 41.02 -50.23
N GLN A 22 47.29 40.02 -49.36
CA GLN A 22 47.67 38.67 -49.78
C GLN A 22 46.66 37.61 -49.35
N CYS A 23 45.98 37.75 -48.21
CA CYS A 23 44.85 36.90 -47.80
C CYS A 23 43.80 37.68 -47.00
N ASP A 24 42.53 37.37 -47.22
CA ASP A 24 41.37 37.95 -46.55
C ASP A 24 40.70 36.86 -45.71
N ALA A 25 40.50 37.12 -44.41
CA ALA A 25 39.96 36.18 -43.44
C ALA A 25 39.39 36.93 -42.23
N ASP A 26 38.55 36.27 -41.43
CA ASP A 26 37.95 36.84 -40.23
C ASP A 26 39.00 37.16 -39.16
N THR A 27 40.02 36.30 -39.05
CA THR A 27 41.14 36.46 -38.10
C THR A 27 42.49 36.22 -38.78
N ILE A 28 43.55 36.82 -38.23
CA ILE A 28 44.92 36.68 -38.73
C ILE A 28 45.82 36.14 -37.62
N ILE A 29 46.64 35.15 -37.97
CA ILE A 29 47.77 34.68 -37.16
C ILE A 29 49.06 35.04 -37.87
N ILE A 30 49.95 35.70 -37.14
CA ILE A 30 51.26 36.11 -37.61
C ILE A 30 52.31 35.08 -37.17
N LEU A 31 53.14 34.63 -38.11
CA LEU A 31 54.31 33.83 -37.81
C LEU A 31 55.54 34.74 -37.82
N ASN A 32 56.23 34.80 -36.68
CA ASN A 32 57.53 35.42 -36.52
C ASN A 32 58.57 34.32 -36.26
N ASN A 33 59.85 34.70 -36.17
CA ASN A 33 60.91 33.78 -35.78
C ASN A 33 60.59 33.10 -34.43
N PHE A 34 60.20 31.82 -34.50
CA PHE A 34 59.89 30.91 -33.37
C PHE A 34 58.56 31.15 -32.64
N GLU A 35 57.61 31.93 -33.18
CA GLU A 35 56.35 32.20 -32.47
C GLU A 35 55.15 32.41 -33.42
N PHE A 36 54.00 31.84 -33.06
CA PHE A 36 52.69 32.22 -33.61
C PHE A 36 52.09 33.34 -32.76
N VAL A 37 51.57 34.39 -33.39
CA VAL A 37 50.99 35.56 -32.72
C VAL A 37 49.57 35.81 -33.24
N PRO A 38 48.52 35.60 -32.43
CA PRO A 38 48.58 34.95 -31.10
C PRO A 38 48.90 33.46 -31.21
N SER A 39 49.43 32.87 -30.12
CA SER A 39 49.69 31.42 -30.00
C SER A 39 48.48 30.63 -29.50
N GLU A 40 47.43 31.32 -29.06
CA GLU A 40 46.13 30.76 -28.67
C GLU A 40 45.03 31.64 -29.25
N LEU A 41 44.00 31.02 -29.84
CA LEU A 41 42.88 31.71 -30.45
C LEU A 41 41.57 30.94 -30.19
N VAL A 42 40.48 31.65 -29.89
CA VAL A 42 39.13 31.08 -29.83
C VAL A 42 38.30 31.69 -30.96
N ILE A 43 37.65 30.84 -31.75
CA ILE A 43 36.80 31.22 -32.89
C ILE A 43 35.50 30.41 -32.86
N THR A 44 34.50 30.82 -33.64
CA THR A 44 33.28 30.04 -33.86
C THR A 44 33.36 29.22 -35.15
N PRO A 45 32.58 28.13 -35.28
CA PRO A 45 32.45 27.40 -36.55
C PRO A 45 32.15 28.32 -37.73
N GLY A 46 32.77 28.03 -38.88
CA GLY A 46 32.67 28.79 -40.13
C GLY A 46 33.59 30.03 -40.19
N GLN A 47 34.35 30.34 -39.15
CA GLN A 47 35.33 31.44 -39.21
C GLN A 47 36.60 31.02 -39.96
N THR A 48 37.14 31.99 -40.69
CA THR A 48 38.37 31.85 -41.47
C THR A 48 39.58 32.45 -40.74
N VAL A 49 40.73 31.77 -40.80
CA VAL A 49 41.99 32.23 -40.23
C VAL A 49 43.06 32.29 -41.32
N ALA A 50 43.62 33.49 -41.53
CA ALA A 50 44.77 33.69 -42.42
C ALA A 50 46.09 33.57 -41.65
N PHE A 51 47.05 32.85 -42.23
CA PHE A 51 48.38 32.67 -41.67
C PHE A 51 49.38 33.52 -42.47
N ILE A 52 50.05 34.47 -41.82
CA ILE A 52 50.94 35.44 -42.46
C ILE A 52 52.34 35.32 -41.86
N ASN A 53 53.33 34.96 -42.67
CA ASN A 53 54.73 34.87 -42.25
C ASN A 53 55.48 36.19 -42.46
N LEU A 54 56.02 36.78 -41.39
CA LEU A 54 56.80 38.03 -41.44
C LEU A 54 58.32 37.81 -41.50
N GLU A 55 58.83 36.69 -40.97
CA GLU A 55 60.28 36.44 -40.90
C GLU A 55 60.56 34.94 -40.89
N GLY A 56 61.69 34.51 -41.47
CA GLY A 56 62.09 33.10 -41.44
C GLY A 56 61.32 32.21 -42.44
N ILE A 57 61.58 30.90 -42.38
CA ILE A 57 60.86 29.89 -43.17
C ILE A 57 60.03 29.09 -42.18
N HIS A 58 58.71 29.13 -42.34
CA HIS A 58 57.78 28.46 -41.45
C HIS A 58 56.72 27.72 -42.28
N ASN A 59 56.16 26.67 -41.69
CA ASN A 59 55.00 25.97 -42.22
C ASN A 59 53.90 25.94 -41.14
N LEU A 60 52.74 25.37 -41.48
CA LEU A 60 51.70 25.09 -40.51
C LEU A 60 51.41 23.60 -40.56
N ASP A 61 51.84 22.86 -39.55
CA ASP A 61 51.65 21.42 -39.44
C ASP A 61 50.65 21.11 -38.32
N GLY A 62 49.44 20.69 -38.71
CA GLY A 62 48.40 20.24 -37.80
C GLY A 62 48.14 18.74 -37.89
N ILE A 63 49.05 17.95 -38.48
CA ILE A 63 48.84 16.52 -38.68
C ILE A 63 49.58 15.72 -37.60
N ASN A 64 50.91 15.84 -37.53
CA ASN A 64 51.72 15.12 -36.54
C ASN A 64 52.66 16.07 -35.82
N ASN A 65 52.88 15.80 -34.54
CA ASN A 65 53.91 16.46 -33.77
C ASN A 65 55.30 15.98 -34.25
N SER A 66 56.15 16.89 -34.71
CA SER A 66 57.44 16.54 -35.32
C SER A 66 58.51 16.14 -34.33
N ILE A 67 58.30 16.39 -33.02
CA ILE A 67 59.19 15.95 -31.96
C ILE A 67 58.87 14.51 -31.56
N THR A 68 57.61 14.20 -31.34
CA THR A 68 57.17 12.88 -30.83
C THR A 68 56.86 11.89 -31.96
N GLY A 69 56.46 12.38 -33.13
CA GLY A 69 55.96 11.58 -34.25
C GLY A 69 54.50 11.14 -34.12
N GLU A 70 53.81 11.56 -33.06
CA GLU A 70 52.40 11.21 -32.80
C GLU A 70 51.45 12.21 -33.48
N PRO A 71 50.25 11.77 -33.91
CA PRO A 71 49.25 12.67 -34.50
C PRO A 71 48.70 13.67 -33.49
N PHE A 72 48.37 14.88 -33.94
CA PHE A 72 47.70 15.88 -33.10
C PHE A 72 46.25 15.52 -32.77
N ASN A 73 45.62 14.65 -33.58
CA ASN A 73 44.20 14.27 -33.47
C ASN A 73 43.26 15.48 -33.48
N ASN A 74 43.56 16.46 -34.34
CA ASN A 74 42.69 17.60 -34.57
C ASN A 74 41.35 17.14 -35.16
N PRO A 75 40.24 17.90 -34.96
CA PRO A 75 38.96 17.56 -35.57
C PRO A 75 39.00 17.47 -37.11
N ALA A 76 39.91 18.21 -37.74
CA ALA A 76 40.30 18.05 -39.14
C ALA A 76 41.80 18.32 -39.33
N ASP A 77 42.44 17.56 -40.24
CA ASP A 77 43.85 17.70 -40.57
C ASP A 77 44.08 18.88 -41.52
N PHE A 78 44.98 19.79 -41.17
CA PHE A 78 45.41 20.86 -42.04
C PHE A 78 46.94 20.95 -42.12
N PHE A 79 47.45 21.28 -43.31
CA PHE A 79 48.87 21.51 -43.55
C PHE A 79 49.07 22.63 -44.57
N LEU A 80 49.88 23.64 -44.24
CA LEU A 80 50.34 24.67 -45.17
C LEU A 80 51.85 24.52 -45.38
N ASN A 81 52.29 24.53 -46.64
CA ASN A 81 53.70 24.32 -47.00
C ASN A 81 54.62 25.43 -46.48
N ASP A 82 55.91 25.09 -46.35
CA ASP A 82 57.01 25.99 -46.04
C ASP A 82 56.95 27.28 -46.87
N THR A 83 56.90 28.41 -46.18
CA THR A 83 56.82 29.74 -46.78
C THR A 83 57.92 30.62 -46.18
N LEU A 84 58.69 31.29 -47.01
CA LEU A 84 59.68 32.29 -46.58
C LEU A 84 58.97 33.64 -46.37
N GLY A 85 59.00 34.17 -45.16
CA GLY A 85 58.42 35.46 -44.79
C GLY A 85 59.28 36.66 -45.18
N ASP A 86 58.67 37.85 -45.19
CA ASP A 86 59.33 39.14 -45.33
C ASP A 86 58.65 40.23 -44.47
N PHE A 87 59.30 41.37 -44.30
CA PHE A 87 58.80 42.46 -43.43
C PHE A 87 57.45 43.07 -43.90
N GLU A 88 57.00 42.76 -45.13
CA GLU A 88 55.67 43.13 -45.64
C GLU A 88 54.63 42.04 -45.33
N GLY A 89 55.06 40.82 -45.05
CA GLY A 89 54.24 39.68 -44.69
C GLY A 89 53.80 38.88 -45.91
N VAL A 90 54.10 37.59 -45.86
CA VAL A 90 53.76 36.63 -46.93
C VAL A 90 52.60 35.76 -46.45
N CYS A 91 51.49 35.76 -47.18
CA CYS A 91 50.40 34.86 -46.83
C CYS A 91 50.75 33.40 -47.15
N MET A 92 50.61 32.54 -46.15
CA MET A 92 50.80 31.10 -46.25
C MET A 92 49.51 30.39 -46.71
N GLY A 93 48.34 30.91 -46.32
CA GLY A 93 47.04 30.37 -46.67
C GLY A 93 45.93 30.89 -45.75
N VAL A 94 44.69 30.54 -46.09
CA VAL A 94 43.49 30.77 -45.27
C VAL A 94 42.83 29.42 -45.03
N ILE A 95 42.47 29.15 -43.78
CA ILE A 95 41.77 27.93 -43.37
C ILE A 95 40.40 28.34 -42.80
N GLU A 96 39.35 27.69 -43.26
CA GLU A 96 37.99 27.78 -42.70
C GLU A 96 37.79 26.64 -41.70
N PHE A 97 37.38 26.98 -40.48
CA PHE A 97 37.22 26.02 -39.39
C PHE A 97 35.74 25.69 -39.17
N GLU A 98 35.28 24.58 -39.75
CA GLU A 98 33.87 24.17 -39.69
C GLU A 98 33.54 23.29 -38.48
N THR A 99 34.48 22.44 -38.05
CA THR A 99 34.23 21.46 -37.00
C THR A 99 34.71 21.99 -35.64
N PRO A 100 33.86 22.00 -34.60
CA PRO A 100 34.23 22.42 -33.26
C PRO A 100 35.31 21.54 -32.66
N GLY A 101 36.06 22.09 -31.71
CA GLY A 101 37.11 21.38 -30.98
C GLY A 101 38.44 22.13 -30.97
N VAL A 102 39.44 21.48 -30.39
CA VAL A 102 40.79 22.05 -30.22
C VAL A 102 41.69 21.59 -31.35
N TYR A 103 42.23 22.54 -32.09
CA TYR A 103 43.21 22.33 -33.15
C TYR A 103 44.58 22.77 -32.66
N ASN A 104 45.54 21.86 -32.71
CA ASN A 104 46.92 22.10 -32.36
C ASN A 104 47.78 22.10 -33.62
N PHE A 105 48.66 23.09 -33.72
CA PHE A 105 49.58 23.27 -34.84
C PHE A 105 50.98 23.54 -34.33
N GLU A 106 51.97 23.23 -35.14
CA GLU A 106 53.35 23.67 -34.96
C GLU A 106 53.95 24.13 -36.29
N SER A 107 55.13 24.76 -36.23
CA SER A 107 56.03 24.81 -37.39
C SER A 107 57.01 23.64 -37.30
N SER A 108 56.95 22.71 -38.26
CA SER A 108 57.86 21.57 -38.36
C SER A 108 59.17 21.90 -39.10
N VAL A 109 59.40 23.18 -39.43
CA VAL A 109 60.61 23.63 -40.10
C VAL A 109 61.78 23.75 -39.13
N GLY A 110 62.90 23.09 -39.47
CA GLY A 110 64.17 23.31 -38.79
C GLY A 110 64.15 23.03 -37.28
N PHE A 111 64.35 24.08 -36.47
CA PHE A 111 64.36 24.00 -35.01
C PHE A 111 63.08 24.53 -34.37
N ASP A 112 62.08 24.93 -35.17
CA ASP A 112 60.91 25.68 -34.69
C ASP A 112 60.08 24.89 -33.68
N ALA A 113 59.72 23.64 -33.99
CA ALA A 113 59.01 22.76 -33.05
C ALA A 113 59.79 22.59 -31.72
N ASN A 114 61.12 22.41 -31.78
CA ASN A 114 61.97 22.31 -30.58
C ASN A 114 62.09 23.62 -29.81
N ALA A 115 61.76 24.75 -30.43
CA ALA A 115 61.66 26.07 -29.80
C ALA A 115 60.25 26.36 -29.26
N GLU A 116 59.35 25.36 -29.25
CA GLU A 116 57.97 25.48 -28.78
C GLU A 116 57.13 26.46 -29.61
N MET A 117 57.45 26.60 -30.91
CA MET A 117 56.62 27.34 -31.86
C MET A 117 55.34 26.55 -32.16
N ASN A 118 54.37 26.66 -31.25
CA ASN A 118 53.10 25.95 -31.25
C ASN A 118 51.93 26.93 -31.26
N LEU A 119 50.80 26.51 -31.80
CA LEU A 119 49.56 27.25 -31.87
C LEU A 119 48.39 26.36 -31.46
N GLN A 120 47.49 26.90 -30.64
CA GLN A 120 46.20 26.29 -30.36
C GLN A 120 45.06 27.17 -30.86
N ILE A 121 44.14 26.59 -31.63
CA ILE A 121 42.88 27.22 -32.03
C ILE A 121 41.73 26.40 -31.45
N THR A 122 40.91 27.01 -30.61
CA THR A 122 39.67 26.40 -30.12
C THR A 122 38.50 26.91 -30.95
N VAL A 123 37.82 26.00 -31.64
CA VAL A 123 36.59 26.29 -32.36
C VAL A 123 35.42 25.98 -31.42
N ASP A 124 34.80 27.02 -30.88
CA ASP A 124 33.76 26.97 -29.86
C ASP A 124 32.39 27.21 -30.49
N ALA A 125 31.53 26.20 -30.46
CA ALA A 125 30.23 26.23 -31.11
C ALA A 125 29.14 26.63 -30.14
N PHE A 126 28.16 27.40 -30.62
CA PHE A 126 26.94 27.65 -29.88
C PHE A 126 26.09 26.36 -29.82
N ASP A 127 26.19 25.64 -28.71
CA ASP A 127 25.59 24.34 -28.49
C ASP A 127 24.25 24.42 -27.73
N LEU A 128 23.62 23.28 -27.45
CA LEU A 128 22.37 23.20 -26.71
C LEU A 128 22.53 23.74 -25.28
N ALA A 129 23.70 23.58 -24.65
CA ALA A 129 23.99 24.12 -23.32
C ALA A 129 24.01 25.65 -23.32
N ASP A 130 24.52 26.26 -24.38
CA ASP A 130 24.42 27.71 -24.60
C ASP A 130 22.98 28.12 -24.90
N LEU A 131 22.33 27.43 -25.85
CA LEU A 131 20.98 27.75 -26.31
C LEU A 131 19.99 27.75 -25.15
N ILE A 132 19.98 26.71 -24.32
CA ILE A 132 19.01 26.55 -23.23
C ILE A 132 19.12 27.67 -22.18
N GLN A 133 20.27 28.32 -22.04
CA GLN A 133 20.43 29.45 -21.12
C GLN A 133 19.83 30.75 -21.68
N THR A 134 19.59 30.82 -23.00
CA THR A 134 19.09 32.02 -23.68
C THR A 134 17.57 32.07 -23.82
N ILE A 135 16.87 30.94 -23.69
CA ILE A 135 15.43 30.80 -23.99
C ILE A 135 14.49 31.38 -22.92
N GLY A 136 15.03 31.83 -21.78
CA GLY A 136 14.24 32.54 -20.75
C GLY A 136 13.24 31.67 -19.98
N LEU A 137 13.46 30.36 -19.95
CA LEU A 137 12.78 29.41 -19.06
C LEU A 137 13.67 29.30 -17.82
N PHE A 138 13.34 29.85 -16.66
CA PHE A 138 14.30 29.88 -15.54
C PHE A 138 14.50 28.51 -14.88
N ASN A 139 13.45 27.67 -14.83
CA ASN A 139 13.49 26.43 -14.06
C ASN A 139 14.11 25.26 -14.86
N SER A 140 13.73 25.11 -16.13
CA SER A 140 14.08 23.96 -16.96
C SER A 140 15.57 23.87 -17.35
N PRO A 141 16.26 24.94 -17.79
CA PRO A 141 17.67 24.87 -18.19
C PRO A 141 18.57 24.35 -17.09
N TRP A 142 18.29 24.72 -15.84
CA TRP A 142 19.07 24.28 -14.70
C TRP A 142 18.92 22.76 -14.49
N ALA A 143 17.70 22.22 -14.57
CA ALA A 143 17.49 20.78 -14.46
C ALA A 143 18.25 19.99 -15.55
N PHE A 144 18.06 20.37 -16.83
CA PHE A 144 18.73 19.70 -17.95
C PHE A 144 20.26 19.81 -17.89
N GLN A 145 20.81 20.93 -17.40
CA GLN A 145 22.26 21.12 -17.37
C GLN A 145 22.96 20.30 -16.26
N TYR A 146 22.27 20.01 -15.14
CA TYR A 146 22.91 19.45 -13.96
C TYR A 146 22.46 18.02 -13.59
N TYR A 147 21.31 17.55 -14.08
CA TYR A 147 20.71 16.27 -13.63
C TYR A 147 20.66 15.18 -14.70
N LEU A 148 21.04 15.48 -15.94
CA LEU A 148 21.16 14.46 -16.98
C LEU A 148 22.39 13.56 -16.73
N PRO A 149 22.27 12.23 -16.87
CA PRO A 149 23.37 11.30 -16.62
C PRO A 149 24.38 11.27 -17.79
N PHE A 150 23.99 11.73 -18.97
CA PHE A 150 24.83 11.86 -20.15
C PHE A 150 24.87 13.32 -20.63
N PRO A 151 26.01 13.82 -21.15
CA PRO A 151 26.18 15.23 -21.52
C PRO A 151 25.49 15.61 -22.84
N TYR A 152 24.20 15.30 -23.02
CA TYR A 152 23.44 15.59 -24.26
C TYR A 152 23.56 17.06 -24.71
N MET A 153 23.70 17.98 -23.75
CA MET A 153 23.78 19.41 -24.00
C MET A 153 25.06 19.85 -24.71
N THR A 154 26.17 19.14 -24.53
CA THR A 154 27.49 19.47 -25.10
C THR A 154 28.04 18.37 -26.01
N ASP A 155 27.44 17.19 -25.99
CA ASP A 155 27.76 16.11 -26.92
C ASP A 155 27.45 16.55 -28.37
N PRO A 156 28.26 16.16 -29.37
CA PRO A 156 28.08 16.61 -30.76
C PRO A 156 26.72 16.30 -31.39
N GLY A 157 25.95 15.35 -30.85
CA GLY A 157 24.58 15.08 -31.26
C GLY A 157 24.45 14.50 -32.69
N PRO A 158 23.30 14.69 -33.36
CA PRO A 158 22.23 15.65 -33.01
C PRO A 158 21.23 15.15 -31.96
N TRP A 159 20.70 16.08 -31.17
CA TRP A 159 19.67 15.85 -30.16
C TRP A 159 18.46 16.79 -30.35
N THR A 160 17.25 16.28 -30.13
CA THR A 160 16.02 17.08 -30.01
C THR A 160 15.59 17.10 -28.56
N LEU A 161 15.39 18.29 -27.99
CA LEU A 161 14.90 18.48 -26.63
C LEU A 161 13.51 19.08 -26.64
N PHE A 162 12.57 18.46 -25.93
CA PHE A 162 11.27 19.02 -25.62
C PHE A 162 11.32 19.65 -24.23
N VAL A 163 11.52 20.96 -24.14
CA VAL A 163 11.79 21.64 -22.87
C VAL A 163 10.50 22.25 -22.31
N PRO A 164 10.03 21.85 -21.12
CA PRO A 164 8.84 22.43 -20.52
C PRO A 164 9.07 23.90 -20.18
N ASN A 165 8.04 24.73 -20.34
CA ASN A 165 8.09 26.13 -19.93
C ASN A 165 7.99 26.28 -18.39
N ASP A 166 8.24 27.48 -17.87
CA ASP A 166 8.22 27.71 -16.41
C ASP A 166 6.84 27.46 -15.76
N GLN A 167 5.75 27.66 -16.52
CA GLN A 167 4.38 27.40 -16.04
C GLN A 167 4.14 25.90 -15.89
N ALA A 168 4.52 25.10 -16.89
CA ALA A 168 4.46 23.65 -16.86
C ALA A 168 5.19 23.05 -15.66
N VAL A 169 6.38 23.59 -15.34
CA VAL A 169 7.13 23.19 -14.14
C VAL A 169 6.42 23.64 -12.86
N THR A 170 5.85 24.84 -12.84
CA THR A 170 5.11 25.33 -11.65
C THR A 170 3.86 24.49 -11.39
N ASP A 171 3.13 24.12 -12.45
CA ASP A 171 1.90 23.35 -12.38
C ASP A 171 2.18 21.95 -11.82
N ILE A 172 3.20 21.25 -12.33
CA ILE A 172 3.55 19.91 -11.80
C ILE A 172 4.08 19.98 -10.36
N LEU A 173 4.87 20.99 -9.99
CA LEU A 173 5.33 21.15 -8.61
C LEU A 173 4.17 21.41 -7.64
N THR A 174 3.19 22.21 -8.07
CA THR A 174 1.98 22.48 -7.28
C THR A 174 1.15 21.22 -7.16
N TYR A 175 0.94 20.52 -8.26
CA TYR A 175 0.20 19.25 -8.32
C TYR A 175 0.80 18.20 -7.38
N MET A 176 2.13 18.03 -7.41
CA MET A 176 2.83 17.09 -6.54
C MET A 176 3.01 17.62 -5.11
N SER A 177 2.58 18.85 -4.82
CA SER A 177 2.86 19.52 -3.54
C SER A 177 4.35 19.53 -3.16
N LEU A 178 5.23 19.65 -4.16
CA LEU A 178 6.68 19.61 -3.99
C LEU A 178 7.29 21.01 -4.12
N GLY A 179 8.31 21.27 -3.29
CA GLY A 179 9.24 22.35 -3.56
C GLY A 179 10.10 22.04 -4.80
N GLN A 180 10.64 23.08 -5.43
CA GLN A 180 11.54 22.93 -6.58
C GLN A 180 12.74 22.01 -6.25
N PHE A 181 13.31 22.12 -5.05
CA PHE A 181 14.44 21.28 -4.63
C PHE A 181 14.03 19.82 -4.35
N ASP A 182 12.78 19.62 -3.93
CA ASP A 182 12.27 18.29 -3.59
C ASP A 182 12.02 17.47 -4.85
N ALA A 183 11.45 18.09 -5.89
CA ALA A 183 11.28 17.44 -7.19
C ALA A 183 12.61 16.99 -7.82
N LEU A 184 13.67 17.77 -7.63
CA LEU A 184 15.03 17.45 -8.10
C LEU A 184 15.66 16.27 -7.33
N ALA A 185 15.12 15.93 -6.17
CA ALA A 185 15.58 14.84 -5.33
C ALA A 185 14.80 13.53 -5.56
N ILE A 186 13.79 13.52 -6.43
CA ILE A 186 13.09 12.30 -6.83
C ILE A 186 14.12 11.35 -7.48
N PRO A 187 14.22 10.08 -7.04
CA PRO A 187 15.21 9.13 -7.56
C PRO A 187 15.19 8.99 -9.08
N ASP A 188 14.00 9.01 -9.67
CA ASP A 188 13.76 8.82 -11.11
C ASP A 188 13.89 10.12 -11.91
N PHE A 189 14.23 11.25 -11.27
CA PHE A 189 14.30 12.55 -11.94
C PHE A 189 15.23 12.57 -13.17
N PRO A 190 16.42 11.94 -13.16
CA PRO A 190 17.25 11.84 -14.37
C PRO A 190 16.55 11.11 -15.51
N GLU A 191 15.81 10.04 -15.21
CA GLU A 191 15.07 9.24 -16.19
C GLU A 191 13.90 10.03 -16.80
N ILE A 192 13.21 10.81 -15.97
CA ILE A 192 12.17 11.76 -16.40
C ILE A 192 12.76 12.82 -17.35
N LEU A 193 13.94 13.36 -17.05
CA LEU A 193 14.59 14.33 -17.94
C LEU A 193 15.04 13.70 -19.27
N GLU A 194 15.54 12.47 -19.27
CA GLU A 194 15.89 11.75 -20.50
C GLU A 194 14.68 11.46 -21.38
N TYR A 195 13.48 11.34 -20.81
CA TYR A 195 12.25 11.19 -21.57
C TYR A 195 11.90 12.44 -22.40
N HIS A 196 12.40 13.62 -22.03
CA HIS A 196 12.23 14.84 -22.82
C HIS A 196 13.21 14.97 -23.99
N ILE A 197 14.09 13.99 -24.19
CA ILE A 197 15.17 14.04 -25.19
C ILE A 197 14.93 12.95 -26.22
N ALA A 198 14.97 13.28 -27.51
CA ALA A 198 14.97 12.32 -28.60
C ALA A 198 16.31 12.38 -29.35
N PRO A 199 17.00 11.25 -29.57
CA PRO A 199 18.15 11.20 -30.47
C PRO A 199 17.74 11.57 -31.90
N GLY A 200 18.56 12.38 -32.57
CA GLY A 200 18.29 12.88 -33.92
C GLY A 200 17.99 14.37 -33.96
N LEU A 201 17.99 14.93 -35.17
CA LEU A 201 17.55 16.29 -35.43
C LEU A 201 16.13 16.23 -35.99
N TRP A 202 15.15 16.54 -35.14
CA TRP A 202 13.73 16.54 -35.49
C TRP A 202 13.21 17.97 -35.47
N MET A 203 13.15 18.60 -36.63
CA MET A 203 12.61 19.96 -36.79
C MET A 203 11.08 19.89 -36.87
N GLU A 204 10.40 21.03 -36.71
CA GLU A 204 8.92 21.11 -36.83
C GLU A 204 8.39 20.46 -38.12
N GLU A 205 9.13 20.60 -39.23
CA GLU A 205 8.81 20.02 -40.53
C GLU A 205 8.93 18.49 -40.60
N ASP A 206 9.66 17.90 -39.65
CA ASP A 206 9.80 16.45 -39.48
C ASP A 206 8.74 15.87 -38.53
N LEU A 207 8.08 16.71 -37.73
CA LEU A 207 7.05 16.31 -36.77
C LEU A 207 5.68 16.21 -37.48
N TYR A 208 5.07 15.03 -37.46
CA TYR A 208 3.77 14.80 -38.08
C TYR A 208 2.89 13.87 -37.22
N ASP A 209 1.58 13.96 -37.42
CA ASP A 209 0.59 13.15 -36.70
C ASP A 209 0.84 11.64 -36.84
N GLY A 210 0.99 10.97 -35.70
CA GLY A 210 1.28 9.54 -35.60
C GLY A 210 2.76 9.15 -35.70
N LEU A 211 3.68 10.12 -35.69
CA LEU A 211 5.11 9.85 -35.52
C LEU A 211 5.40 9.42 -34.08
N ALA A 212 6.20 8.37 -33.90
CA ALA A 212 6.71 7.95 -32.60
C ALA A 212 8.23 8.11 -32.59
N LEU A 213 8.75 8.93 -31.68
CA LEU A 213 10.18 9.18 -31.51
C LEU A 213 10.69 8.40 -30.31
N LEU A 214 11.69 7.54 -30.50
CA LEU A 214 12.33 6.89 -29.36
C LEU A 214 13.03 7.95 -28.49
N SER A 215 12.64 8.09 -27.22
CA SER A 215 13.32 8.97 -26.27
C SER A 215 14.69 8.42 -25.85
N ALA A 216 15.53 9.25 -25.24
CA ALA A 216 16.79 8.84 -24.66
C ALA A 216 16.59 7.90 -23.45
N GLN A 217 15.46 8.02 -22.76
CA GLN A 217 15.04 7.09 -21.70
C GLN A 217 14.67 5.69 -22.25
N GLY A 218 14.16 5.62 -23.49
CA GLY A 218 13.91 4.38 -24.20
C GLY A 218 12.43 4.05 -24.47
N GLN A 219 11.49 4.85 -23.95
CA GLN A 219 10.08 4.82 -24.35
C GLN A 219 9.81 5.74 -25.55
N ASP A 220 8.71 5.50 -26.27
CA ASP A 220 8.31 6.28 -27.44
C ASP A 220 7.60 7.57 -27.03
N LEU A 221 8.01 8.69 -27.62
CA LEU A 221 7.33 9.99 -27.61
C LEU A 221 6.41 10.10 -28.83
N ASN A 222 5.11 10.05 -28.61
CA ASN A 222 4.08 10.13 -29.62
C ASN A 222 3.81 11.57 -30.03
N ILE A 223 3.95 11.85 -31.31
CA ILE A 223 3.63 13.15 -31.90
C ILE A 223 2.23 13.09 -32.49
N SER A 224 1.41 14.07 -32.13
CA SER A 224 0.07 14.24 -32.70
C SER A 224 -0.16 15.65 -33.20
N GLU A 225 -1.12 15.82 -34.11
CA GLU A 225 -1.54 17.13 -34.61
C GLU A 225 -3.04 17.33 -34.39
N SER A 226 -3.41 18.34 -33.60
CA SER A 226 -4.81 18.69 -33.35
C SER A 226 -5.06 20.18 -33.57
N ASN A 227 -6.04 20.48 -34.41
CA ASN A 227 -6.41 21.87 -34.78
C ASN A 227 -5.25 22.73 -35.29
N GLY A 228 -4.24 22.11 -35.92
CA GLY A 228 -3.04 22.80 -36.43
C GLY A 228 -2.00 23.12 -35.37
N ALA A 229 -2.13 22.57 -34.15
CA ALA A 229 -1.08 22.58 -33.13
C ALA A 229 -0.46 21.18 -33.04
N LEU A 230 0.87 21.13 -32.91
CA LEU A 230 1.62 19.90 -32.67
C LEU A 230 1.69 19.61 -31.17
N PHE A 231 1.63 18.33 -30.83
CA PHE A 231 1.74 17.83 -29.48
C PHE A 231 2.81 16.74 -29.44
N VAL A 232 3.51 16.65 -28.32
CA VAL A 232 4.31 15.49 -27.92
C VAL A 232 3.65 14.92 -26.67
N GLU A 233 3.19 13.68 -26.75
CA GLU A 233 2.15 13.14 -25.87
C GLU A 233 0.95 14.09 -25.82
N ASP A 234 0.57 14.54 -24.62
CA ASP A 234 -0.48 15.52 -24.37
C ASP A 234 0.05 16.95 -24.14
N ALA A 235 1.36 17.18 -24.33
CA ALA A 235 2.01 18.48 -24.18
C ALA A 235 2.01 19.22 -25.52
N GLN A 236 1.41 20.41 -25.56
CA GLN A 236 1.44 21.24 -26.75
C GLN A 236 2.85 21.79 -26.97
N ILE A 237 3.35 21.67 -28.20
CA ILE A 237 4.59 22.33 -28.60
C ILE A 237 4.26 23.80 -28.92
N ILE A 238 4.68 24.71 -28.03
CA ILE A 238 4.35 26.14 -28.08
C ILE A 238 5.43 27.00 -28.73
N THR A 239 6.65 26.49 -28.86
CA THR A 239 7.73 27.14 -29.63
C THR A 239 8.58 26.07 -30.28
N THR A 240 8.85 26.20 -31.58
CA THR A 240 9.59 25.22 -32.35
C THR A 240 10.91 25.76 -32.86
N ASN A 241 11.81 24.85 -33.25
CA ASN A 241 12.99 25.14 -34.08
C ASN A 241 14.01 26.11 -33.46
N LEU A 242 14.22 26.05 -32.15
CA LEU A 242 15.34 26.76 -31.52
C LEU A 242 16.60 25.93 -31.76
N THR A 243 17.48 26.38 -32.64
CA THR A 243 18.59 25.56 -33.17
C THR A 243 19.93 25.90 -32.53
N ALA A 244 20.75 24.86 -32.35
CA ALA A 244 22.13 24.92 -31.91
C ALA A 244 22.99 23.99 -32.78
N TYR A 245 24.33 24.05 -32.64
CA TYR A 245 25.24 23.23 -33.45
C TYR A 245 24.96 21.72 -33.32
N ASN A 246 24.63 21.25 -32.10
CA ASN A 246 24.42 19.85 -31.77
C ASN A 246 22.94 19.46 -31.61
N GLY A 247 21.98 20.30 -32.01
CA GLY A 247 20.57 19.92 -31.88
C GLY A 247 19.54 21.03 -32.01
N VAL A 248 18.33 20.72 -31.55
CA VAL A 248 17.17 21.60 -31.55
C VAL A 248 16.38 21.51 -30.25
N ILE A 249 15.86 22.65 -29.77
CA ILE A 249 14.91 22.74 -28.67
C ILE A 249 13.53 23.11 -29.22
N HIS A 250 12.52 22.37 -28.76
CA HIS A 250 11.11 22.75 -28.85
C HIS A 250 10.60 23.00 -27.43
N VAL A 251 9.87 24.09 -27.20
CA VAL A 251 9.28 24.42 -25.90
C VAL A 251 7.88 23.84 -25.82
N ILE A 252 7.57 23.17 -24.71
CA ILE A 252 6.27 22.53 -24.46
C ILE A 252 5.56 23.15 -23.24
N ASP A 253 4.24 22.97 -23.15
CA ASP A 253 3.40 23.54 -22.09
C ASP A 253 3.05 22.59 -20.94
N LYS A 254 3.55 21.35 -20.98
CA LYS A 254 3.46 20.38 -19.87
C LYS A 254 4.80 19.67 -19.68
N CYS A 255 5.04 19.14 -18.48
CA CYS A 255 6.15 18.22 -18.26
C CYS A 255 5.78 16.82 -18.79
N LEU A 256 6.75 16.11 -19.33
CA LEU A 256 6.60 14.73 -19.80
C LEU A 256 7.09 13.76 -18.72
N ALA A 257 6.50 12.57 -18.66
CA ALA A 257 6.98 11.48 -17.84
C ALA A 257 6.75 10.13 -18.54
N PRO A 258 7.66 9.16 -18.39
CA PRO A 258 7.45 7.78 -18.83
C PRO A 258 6.19 7.14 -18.21
N ASP A 259 5.58 6.16 -18.88
CA ASP A 259 4.30 5.51 -18.49
C ASP A 259 4.29 4.82 -17.09
N ASN A 260 5.44 4.72 -16.42
CA ASN A 260 5.55 4.15 -15.06
C ASN A 260 6.32 5.07 -14.10
N LEU A 261 6.54 6.34 -14.47
CA LEU A 261 7.30 7.29 -13.69
C LEU A 261 6.49 8.55 -13.36
N PRO A 262 6.73 9.18 -12.20
CA PRO A 262 7.66 8.77 -11.14
C PRO A 262 7.23 7.44 -10.49
N GLY A 263 8.14 6.47 -10.44
CA GLY A 263 7.83 5.13 -9.95
C GLY A 263 7.68 5.16 -8.45
N ALA A 264 8.62 5.87 -7.79
CA ALA A 264 8.67 5.99 -6.35
C ALA A 264 7.39 6.62 -5.75
N HIS A 265 6.43 5.79 -5.37
CA HIS A 265 5.41 6.08 -4.34
C HIS A 265 5.93 5.73 -2.95
N VAL A 266 5.23 6.21 -1.92
CA VAL A 266 5.49 5.87 -0.51
C VAL A 266 5.65 4.36 -0.32
N MET A 267 4.75 3.55 -0.87
CA MET A 267 4.85 2.09 -0.71
C MET A 267 6.09 1.48 -1.41
N GLN A 268 6.58 2.06 -2.49
CA GLN A 268 7.82 1.62 -3.15
C GLN A 268 9.03 1.98 -2.31
N VAL A 269 9.07 3.19 -1.72
CA VAL A 269 10.14 3.61 -0.79
C VAL A 269 10.25 2.64 0.39
N ILE A 270 9.10 2.20 0.94
CA ILE A 270 9.07 1.20 2.02
C ILE A 270 9.53 -0.17 1.50
N THR A 271 9.03 -0.60 0.34
CA THR A 271 9.31 -1.93 -0.23
C THR A 271 10.79 -2.14 -0.61
N GLU A 272 11.44 -1.10 -1.13
CA GLU A 272 12.86 -1.17 -1.51
C GLU A 272 13.80 -1.07 -0.29
N SER A 273 13.26 -0.73 0.88
CA SER A 273 14.06 -0.58 2.09
C SER A 273 14.29 -1.94 2.78
N PRO A 274 15.55 -2.39 2.92
CA PRO A 274 15.86 -3.67 3.57
C PRO A 274 15.67 -3.67 5.09
N ASN A 275 15.24 -2.54 5.69
CA ASN A 275 15.01 -2.40 7.13
C ASN A 275 13.53 -2.15 7.46
N HIS A 276 12.60 -2.36 6.51
CA HIS A 276 11.17 -2.12 6.70
C HIS A 276 10.33 -3.31 6.20
N GLU A 277 10.85 -4.52 6.28
CA GLU A 277 10.11 -5.73 5.89
C GLU A 277 8.87 -5.94 6.76
N ILE A 278 8.96 -5.66 8.08
CA ILE A 278 7.84 -5.81 9.01
C ILE A 278 6.77 -4.73 8.75
N LEU A 279 7.18 -3.47 8.55
CA LEU A 279 6.25 -2.39 8.21
C LEU A 279 5.53 -2.68 6.89
N ARG A 280 6.28 -3.11 5.87
CA ARG A 280 5.73 -3.51 4.56
C ARG A 280 4.65 -4.57 4.72
N ASN A 281 4.96 -5.64 5.45
CA ASN A 281 4.01 -6.74 5.63
C ASN A 281 2.78 -6.28 6.41
N ALA A 282 2.94 -5.44 7.45
CA ALA A 282 1.83 -4.88 8.21
C ALA A 282 0.90 -3.99 7.37
N ILE A 283 1.46 -3.19 6.45
CA ILE A 283 0.66 -2.36 5.53
C ILE A 283 -0.16 -3.23 4.57
N ILE A 284 0.48 -4.25 3.97
CA ILE A 284 -0.19 -5.21 3.06
C ILE A 284 -1.29 -5.96 3.80
N GLU A 285 -1.01 -6.39 5.03
CA GLU A 285 -1.95 -7.11 5.89
C GLU A 285 -3.22 -6.30 6.18
N LEU A 286 -3.07 -4.98 6.35
CA LEU A 286 -4.21 -4.08 6.53
C LEU A 286 -4.88 -3.66 5.21
N GLY A 287 -4.36 -4.10 4.06
CA GLY A 287 -4.82 -3.69 2.74
C GLY A 287 -4.65 -2.20 2.46
N LEU A 288 -3.65 -1.55 3.09
CA LEU A 288 -3.34 -0.12 2.90
C LEU A 288 -2.34 0.13 1.77
N ASP A 289 -1.82 -0.93 1.15
CA ASP A 289 -0.81 -0.85 0.10
C ASP A 289 -1.37 -0.27 -1.21
N ASP A 290 -2.64 -0.52 -1.53
CA ASP A 290 -3.33 0.06 -2.68
C ASP A 290 -3.41 1.60 -2.57
N GLU A 291 -3.74 2.12 -1.39
CA GLU A 291 -3.82 3.57 -1.12
C GLU A 291 -2.44 4.23 -1.11
N LEU A 292 -1.44 3.59 -0.48
CA LEU A 292 -0.07 4.11 -0.37
C LEU A 292 0.73 3.94 -1.67
N SER A 293 0.23 3.18 -2.64
CA SER A 293 0.79 3.03 -3.99
C SER A 293 0.02 3.77 -5.08
N PHE A 294 -1.10 4.43 -4.73
CA PHE A 294 -1.98 5.04 -5.71
C PHE A 294 -1.29 6.13 -6.53
N GLN A 295 -1.17 5.92 -7.84
CA GLN A 295 -0.66 6.89 -8.83
C GLN A 295 -1.82 7.62 -9.49
N ALA A 296 -1.90 8.93 -9.28
CA ALA A 296 -2.83 9.78 -10.01
C ALA A 296 -2.41 9.88 -11.48
N THR A 297 -3.39 9.89 -12.38
CA THR A 297 -3.15 10.08 -13.81
C THR A 297 -3.12 11.57 -14.14
N ILE A 298 -2.24 11.97 -15.07
CA ILE A 298 -1.98 13.37 -15.49
C ILE A 298 -3.22 14.08 -16.10
N ASP A 299 -4.36 13.38 -16.24
CA ASP A 299 -5.57 13.91 -16.90
C ASP A 299 -6.54 14.65 -15.98
N ASP A 300 -6.11 15.05 -14.77
CA ASP A 300 -6.90 15.76 -13.75
C ASP A 300 -8.23 15.05 -13.39
N SER A 301 -8.37 13.76 -13.70
CA SER A 301 -9.64 13.05 -13.56
C SER A 301 -9.87 12.51 -12.15
N TYR A 302 -8.80 12.26 -11.39
CA TYR A 302 -8.83 11.75 -10.02
C TYR A 302 -7.45 11.90 -9.32
N ASP A 303 -7.36 12.74 -8.29
CA ASP A 303 -6.11 13.02 -7.57
C ASP A 303 -5.70 11.93 -6.57
N GLY A 304 -6.55 10.92 -6.35
CA GLY A 304 -6.26 9.83 -5.43
C GLY A 304 -6.26 10.22 -3.95
N PRO A 305 -6.09 9.24 -3.04
CA PRO A 305 -5.89 9.52 -1.63
C PRO A 305 -4.43 9.95 -1.38
N GLY A 306 -4.23 11.01 -0.60
CA GLY A 306 -2.92 11.60 -0.31
C GLY A 306 -2.95 13.14 -0.34
N PRO A 307 -1.78 13.80 -0.31
CA PRO A 307 -0.44 13.22 -0.25
C PRO A 307 -0.12 12.62 1.14
N TRP A 308 0.66 11.55 1.20
CA TRP A 308 0.93 10.78 2.41
C TRP A 308 2.19 11.25 3.16
N THR A 309 2.20 11.11 4.48
CA THR A 309 3.44 11.14 5.27
C THR A 309 3.53 9.92 6.16
N VAL A 310 4.56 9.10 5.99
CA VAL A 310 4.75 7.87 6.76
C VAL A 310 5.98 7.98 7.64
N PHE A 311 5.79 7.87 8.96
CA PHE A 311 6.85 7.70 9.94
C PHE A 311 7.20 6.22 10.07
N ALA A 312 8.03 5.71 9.16
CA ALA A 312 8.34 4.31 8.98
C ALA A 312 9.27 3.76 10.09
N PRO A 313 8.77 2.90 11.01
CA PRO A 313 9.62 2.26 12.01
C PRO A 313 10.46 1.16 11.38
N THR A 314 11.74 1.12 11.73
CA THR A 314 12.62 0.04 11.29
C THR A 314 12.18 -1.33 11.83
N ASP A 315 12.62 -2.41 11.20
CA ASP A 315 12.36 -3.78 11.67
C ASP A 315 12.86 -4.01 13.10
N ALA A 316 13.98 -3.37 13.47
CA ALA A 316 14.50 -3.39 14.84
C ALA A 316 13.54 -2.69 15.83
N ALA A 317 12.87 -1.62 15.41
CA ALA A 317 11.87 -0.92 16.21
C ALA A 317 10.66 -1.81 16.47
N PHE A 318 10.16 -2.51 15.45
CA PHE A 318 9.06 -3.47 15.59
C PHE A 318 9.43 -4.65 16.50
N GLN A 319 10.65 -5.19 16.40
CA GLN A 319 11.13 -6.26 17.29
C GLN A 319 11.09 -5.83 18.75
N VAL A 320 11.60 -4.63 19.07
CA VAL A 320 11.56 -4.11 20.43
C VAL A 320 10.12 -3.91 20.91
N PHE A 321 9.23 -3.38 20.06
CA PHE A 321 7.83 -3.18 20.41
C PHE A 321 7.08 -4.50 20.66
N ALA A 322 7.27 -5.51 19.81
CA ALA A 322 6.69 -6.84 20.01
C ALA A 322 7.18 -7.49 21.31
N GLU A 323 8.49 -7.43 21.60
CA GLU A 323 9.05 -7.92 22.86
C GLU A 323 8.46 -7.20 24.08
N MET A 324 8.23 -5.88 23.99
CA MET A 324 7.58 -5.10 25.04
C MET A 324 6.13 -5.54 25.28
N MET A 325 5.40 -5.90 24.22
CA MET A 325 4.04 -6.45 24.28
C MET A 325 4.01 -7.91 24.73
N GLY A 326 5.17 -8.58 24.84
CA GLY A 326 5.26 -10.00 25.14
C GLY A 326 4.84 -10.90 23.98
N MET A 327 4.95 -10.41 22.75
CA MET A 327 4.51 -11.05 21.52
C MET A 327 5.71 -11.31 20.59
N THR A 328 5.57 -12.29 19.71
CA THR A 328 6.40 -12.45 18.51
C THR A 328 5.95 -11.49 17.41
N ILE A 329 6.77 -11.33 16.36
CA ILE A 329 6.38 -10.49 15.20
C ILE A 329 5.12 -11.02 14.53
N ASN A 330 4.99 -12.34 14.35
CA ASN A 330 3.80 -12.92 13.72
C ASN A 330 2.56 -12.68 14.57
N GLU A 331 2.64 -12.90 15.88
CA GLU A 331 1.53 -12.59 16.80
C GLU A 331 1.15 -11.09 16.75
N LEU A 332 2.13 -10.20 16.56
CA LEU A 332 1.86 -8.76 16.43
C LEU A 332 1.11 -8.43 15.14
N LEU A 333 1.52 -9.02 14.01
CA LEU A 333 0.85 -8.88 12.72
C LEU A 333 -0.57 -9.48 12.76
N ASP A 334 -0.75 -10.57 13.51
CA ASP A 334 -2.05 -11.23 13.68
C ASP A 334 -2.88 -10.61 14.82
N SER A 335 -2.44 -9.50 15.38
CA SER A 335 -3.12 -8.90 16.52
C SER A 335 -4.31 -8.06 16.07
N GLN A 336 -5.40 -8.11 16.84
CA GLN A 336 -6.53 -7.18 16.70
C GLN A 336 -6.14 -5.69 16.88
N PHE A 337 -4.90 -5.42 17.28
CA PHE A 337 -4.37 -4.07 17.47
C PHE A 337 -3.55 -3.57 16.28
N LEU A 338 -3.29 -4.41 15.26
CA LEU A 338 -2.42 -4.06 14.15
C LEU A 338 -2.85 -2.75 13.48
N TYR A 339 -4.15 -2.57 13.24
CA TYR A 339 -4.68 -1.34 12.65
C TYR A 339 -4.25 -0.09 13.42
N SER A 340 -4.57 -0.02 14.73
CA SER A 340 -4.16 1.09 15.60
C SER A 340 -2.64 1.23 15.71
N ILE A 341 -1.90 0.13 15.62
CA ILE A 341 -0.44 0.15 15.62
C ILE A 341 0.10 0.82 14.36
N ILE A 342 -0.46 0.61 13.18
CA ILE A 342 0.09 1.11 11.91
C ILE A 342 -0.45 2.49 11.53
N THR A 343 -1.74 2.74 11.71
CA THR A 343 -2.38 3.99 11.28
C THR A 343 -1.85 5.22 12.01
N GLN A 344 -1.34 5.06 13.21
CA GLN A 344 -0.69 6.15 13.95
C GLN A 344 0.63 6.65 13.33
N HIS A 345 1.26 5.88 12.44
CA HIS A 345 2.48 6.26 11.73
C HIS A 345 2.20 6.95 10.40
N ILE A 346 0.95 6.92 9.95
CA ILE A 346 0.55 7.41 8.63
C ILE A 346 -0.29 8.66 8.82
N ILE A 347 0.05 9.71 8.08
CA ILE A 347 -0.70 10.97 8.02
C ILE A 347 -1.21 11.13 6.60
N ASN A 348 -2.48 11.47 6.47
CA ASN A 348 -3.02 11.99 5.22
C ASN A 348 -2.84 13.51 5.19
N GLY A 349 -2.17 14.00 4.16
CA GLY A 349 -2.00 15.42 3.87
C GLY A 349 -3.33 16.12 3.61
N CYS A 350 -4.37 15.42 3.15
CA CYS A 350 -5.72 15.96 3.12
C CYS A 350 -6.51 15.46 4.35
N VAL A 351 -6.67 16.32 5.35
CA VAL A 351 -7.36 15.97 6.59
C VAL A 351 -8.88 16.04 6.37
N ASP A 352 -9.55 14.89 6.36
CA ASP A 352 -10.82 14.64 7.05
C ASP A 352 -11.07 13.12 7.20
N ASP A 353 -11.96 12.77 8.15
CA ASP A 353 -12.21 11.45 8.77
C ASP A 353 -12.13 10.24 7.82
N PHE A 354 -11.00 9.53 7.84
CA PHE A 354 -10.75 8.33 7.03
C PHE A 354 -11.79 7.21 7.26
N ASN A 355 -12.45 7.18 8.42
CA ASN A 355 -13.45 6.17 8.78
C ASN A 355 -14.88 6.55 8.38
N ALA A 356 -15.12 7.72 7.77
CA ALA A 356 -16.44 8.16 7.35
C ALA A 356 -16.86 7.49 6.03
N PHE A 357 -17.73 6.49 6.12
CA PHE A 357 -18.42 5.92 4.95
C PHE A 357 -19.25 7.05 4.29
N TYR A 358 -18.81 7.58 3.14
CA TYR A 358 -19.50 8.55 2.25
C TYR A 358 -19.29 10.08 2.41
N GLU A 359 -18.15 10.58 2.86
CA GLU A 359 -17.77 11.97 2.51
C GLU A 359 -16.29 12.06 2.09
N ILE A 360 -16.01 11.84 0.81
CA ILE A 360 -14.87 12.52 0.17
C ILE A 360 -15.33 13.99 0.08
N ASP A 361 -15.11 14.76 1.15
CA ASP A 361 -15.54 16.16 1.13
C ASP A 361 -14.74 16.91 0.06
N GLU A 362 -15.47 17.75 -0.68
CA GLU A 362 -15.07 18.42 -1.92
C GLU A 362 -14.05 19.55 -1.68
N TYR A 363 -13.32 19.53 -0.56
CA TYR A 363 -12.42 20.63 -0.20
C TYR A 363 -11.28 20.21 0.74
N CYS A 364 -10.25 19.56 0.21
CA CYS A 364 -8.93 19.65 0.82
C CYS A 364 -8.47 21.12 0.70
N PRO A 365 -8.29 21.87 1.81
CA PRO A 365 -7.87 23.27 1.70
C PRO A 365 -6.42 23.33 1.22
N GLU A 366 -6.27 23.62 -0.07
CA GLU A 366 -4.99 23.84 -0.75
C GLU A 366 -4.17 25.02 -0.16
N PRO A 367 -2.86 24.85 0.09
CA PRO A 367 -2.09 23.62 0.01
C PRO A 367 -2.02 22.90 1.37
N ASN A 368 -2.23 21.58 1.40
CA ASN A 368 -1.87 20.75 2.55
C ASN A 368 -0.87 19.65 2.10
N PRO A 369 0.42 20.02 1.97
CA PRO A 369 1.44 19.17 1.38
C PRO A 369 1.82 18.00 2.30
N ALA A 370 2.49 16.99 1.73
CA ALA A 370 3.21 16.00 2.53
C ALA A 370 4.17 16.71 3.49
N LEU A 371 4.25 16.25 4.74
CA LEU A 371 4.98 16.93 5.80
C LEU A 371 6.48 16.60 5.71
N VAL A 372 7.24 17.40 4.97
CA VAL A 372 8.71 17.32 4.92
C VAL A 372 9.35 17.93 6.16
N SER A 373 10.60 17.58 6.45
CA SER A 373 11.30 18.00 7.66
C SER A 373 11.42 19.52 7.81
N THR A 374 11.46 20.26 6.69
CA THR A 374 11.51 21.73 6.68
C THR A 374 10.19 22.38 7.10
N ASP A 375 9.07 21.67 6.98
CA ASP A 375 7.75 22.14 7.41
C ASP A 375 7.51 21.87 8.90
N ILE A 376 8.28 20.93 9.47
CA ILE A 376 8.19 20.55 10.87
C ILE A 376 8.97 21.51 11.75
N ASN A 377 8.26 22.16 12.66
CA ASN A 377 8.82 23.02 13.69
C ASN A 377 8.47 22.47 15.08
N SER A 378 9.22 22.88 16.11
CA SER A 378 8.85 22.55 17.49
C SER A 378 7.45 23.09 17.80
N GLY A 379 6.51 22.19 18.12
CA GLY A 379 5.11 22.53 18.36
C GLY A 379 4.19 22.47 17.13
N THR A 380 4.68 22.05 15.96
CA THR A 380 3.80 21.57 14.87
C THR A 380 2.93 20.44 15.41
N ILE A 381 1.63 20.44 15.06
CA ILE A 381 0.67 19.41 15.41
C ILE A 381 -0.03 18.98 14.12
N VAL A 382 -0.05 17.68 13.87
CA VAL A 382 -0.75 17.04 12.74
C VAL A 382 -1.59 15.88 13.26
N THR A 383 -2.50 15.37 12.43
CA THR A 383 -3.38 14.25 12.80
C THR A 383 -2.97 13.02 11.98
N ASN A 384 -2.85 11.87 12.63
CA ASN A 384 -2.60 10.59 11.95
C ASN A 384 -3.91 9.96 11.42
N LEU A 385 -3.83 8.81 10.74
CA LEU A 385 -5.01 8.10 10.21
C LEU A 385 -5.98 7.60 11.27
N ASP A 386 -5.55 7.48 12.54
CA ASP A 386 -6.42 7.13 13.68
C ASP A 386 -7.10 8.36 14.31
N ASN A 387 -7.05 9.53 13.64
CA ASN A 387 -7.57 10.81 14.12
C ASN A 387 -6.89 11.34 15.40
N GLU A 388 -5.67 10.89 15.70
CA GLU A 388 -4.93 11.22 16.90
C GLU A 388 -3.80 12.24 16.63
N PRO A 389 -3.57 13.21 17.53
CA PRO A 389 -2.60 14.27 17.28
C PRO A 389 -1.16 13.80 17.50
N LEU A 390 -0.32 14.00 16.51
CA LEU A 390 1.14 13.91 16.60
C LEU A 390 1.74 15.30 16.79
N GLN A 391 2.66 15.43 17.74
CA GLN A 391 3.40 16.68 17.96
C GLN A 391 4.88 16.48 17.67
N PHE A 392 5.61 17.57 17.40
CA PHE A 392 7.04 17.47 17.04
C PHE A 392 7.96 18.27 17.96
N ILE A 393 9.15 17.70 18.20
CA ILE A 393 10.28 18.36 18.83
C ILE A 393 11.39 18.47 17.80
N VAL A 394 11.85 19.70 17.54
CA VAL A 394 12.96 19.98 16.64
C VAL A 394 14.07 20.68 17.43
N THR A 395 15.25 20.06 17.45
CA THR A 395 16.48 20.66 17.97
C THR A 395 17.47 20.91 16.84
N ASP A 396 18.61 21.54 17.14
CA ASP A 396 19.68 21.78 16.15
C ASP A 396 20.21 20.50 15.48
N SER A 397 19.94 19.31 16.05
CA SER A 397 20.48 18.04 15.57
C SER A 397 19.48 16.88 15.52
N THR A 398 18.23 17.07 15.98
CA THR A 398 17.26 15.97 16.07
C THR A 398 15.85 16.44 15.73
N LEU A 399 15.14 15.60 14.98
CA LEU A 399 13.70 15.66 14.82
C LEU A 399 13.10 14.47 15.58
N SER A 400 12.10 14.72 16.41
CA SER A 400 11.40 13.67 17.17
C SER A 400 9.89 13.86 17.07
N VAL A 401 9.17 12.76 16.99
CA VAL A 401 7.70 12.70 16.99
C VAL A 401 7.24 12.31 18.39
N ILE A 402 6.35 13.12 18.98
CA ILE A 402 5.65 12.81 20.21
C ILE A 402 4.34 12.12 19.81
N GLY A 403 4.29 10.81 20.03
CA GLY A 403 3.07 10.03 19.94
C GLY A 403 2.23 10.12 21.22
N GLN A 404 1.26 9.23 21.35
CA GLN A 404 0.39 9.21 22.53
C GLN A 404 1.12 8.74 23.78
N GLN A 405 1.93 7.68 23.66
CA GLN A 405 2.55 7.00 24.81
C GLN A 405 4.07 7.20 24.87
N ASN A 406 4.71 7.51 23.75
CA ASN A 406 6.17 7.67 23.68
C ASN A 406 6.61 8.85 22.79
N THR A 407 7.91 9.10 22.78
CA THR A 407 8.56 10.04 21.87
C THR A 407 9.64 9.29 21.11
N VAL A 408 9.55 9.33 19.78
CA VAL A 408 10.41 8.57 18.86
C VAL A 408 11.30 9.52 18.07
N ASN A 409 12.50 9.10 17.69
CA ASN A 409 13.37 9.93 16.87
C ASN A 409 13.20 9.60 15.40
N VAL A 410 13.22 10.64 14.57
CA VAL A 410 13.40 10.51 13.13
C VAL A 410 14.89 10.41 12.86
N ILE A 411 15.32 9.27 12.31
CA ILE A 411 16.73 8.95 12.02
C ILE A 411 17.11 9.17 10.56
N VAL A 412 16.14 9.16 9.65
CA VAL A 412 16.28 9.60 8.26
C VAL A 412 15.07 10.44 7.92
N THR A 413 15.27 11.65 7.41
CA THR A 413 14.19 12.52 6.96
C THR A 413 14.09 12.51 5.44
N ASP A 414 12.90 12.84 4.94
CA ASP A 414 12.68 13.27 3.55
C ASP A 414 13.05 12.22 2.49
N LEU A 415 12.62 10.97 2.68
CA LEU A 415 12.59 10.01 1.58
C LEU A 415 11.36 10.33 0.72
N LEU A 416 11.57 11.19 -0.27
CA LEU A 416 10.52 11.75 -1.11
C LEU A 416 10.00 10.73 -2.12
N SER A 417 8.71 10.81 -2.39
CA SER A 417 7.96 10.02 -3.36
C SER A 417 6.88 10.91 -4.01
N TYR A 418 6.27 10.50 -5.12
CA TYR A 418 5.33 11.40 -5.79
C TYR A 418 4.00 11.58 -5.02
N ASN A 419 3.54 10.54 -4.30
CA ASN A 419 2.32 10.62 -3.48
C ASN A 419 2.61 10.88 -2.01
N GLY A 420 3.82 11.30 -1.62
CA GLY A 420 4.11 11.56 -0.22
C GLY A 420 5.58 11.57 0.18
N VAL A 421 5.82 11.45 1.47
CA VAL A 421 7.17 11.39 2.07
C VAL A 421 7.25 10.30 3.13
N VAL A 422 8.41 9.63 3.20
CA VAL A 422 8.74 8.68 4.25
C VAL A 422 9.84 9.24 5.14
N HIS A 423 9.62 9.20 6.45
CA HIS A 423 10.59 9.51 7.50
C HIS A 423 10.89 8.24 8.28
N VAL A 424 12.15 7.83 8.35
CA VAL A 424 12.53 6.61 9.10
C VAL A 424 12.65 6.93 10.58
N ILE A 425 12.03 6.11 11.43
CA ILE A 425 12.06 6.26 12.89
C ILE A 425 12.70 5.05 13.60
N ASP A 426 13.31 5.29 14.75
CA ASP A 426 14.05 4.30 15.53
C ASP A 426 13.21 3.48 16.53
N ALA A 427 11.93 3.83 16.68
CA ALA A 427 10.98 3.18 17.58
C ALA A 427 9.58 3.23 16.97
N VAL A 428 8.74 2.25 17.29
CA VAL A 428 7.31 2.31 16.97
C VAL A 428 6.69 3.45 17.78
N ILE A 429 6.01 4.41 17.14
CA ILE A 429 5.09 5.32 17.83
C ILE A 429 4.11 4.44 18.60
N GLU A 430 4.07 4.55 19.92
CA GLU A 430 3.27 3.63 20.74
C GLU A 430 1.81 4.10 20.76
N PRO A 431 0.86 3.25 20.31
CA PRO A 431 -0.55 3.62 20.29
C PRO A 431 -1.10 3.52 21.70
N LYS A 432 -2.15 4.30 21.97
CA LYS A 432 -3.00 4.01 23.11
C LYS A 432 -3.98 2.92 22.71
N LEU A 433 -3.57 1.67 22.95
CA LEU A 433 -4.43 0.53 22.70
C LEU A 433 -5.74 0.66 23.50
N PRO A 434 -6.91 0.40 22.89
CA PRO A 434 -8.16 0.37 23.62
C PRO A 434 -8.06 -0.71 24.70
N GLU A 435 -8.38 -0.35 25.95
CA GLU A 435 -8.56 -1.35 27.00
C GLU A 435 -9.77 -2.20 26.61
N ILE A 436 -9.58 -3.52 26.50
CA ILE A 436 -10.70 -4.43 26.31
C ILE A 436 -11.41 -4.51 27.65
N GLU A 437 -12.53 -3.81 27.77
CA GLU A 437 -13.30 -3.78 29.02
C GLU A 437 -13.84 -5.18 29.31
N PRO A 438 -13.42 -5.81 30.42
CA PRO A 438 -13.99 -7.09 30.82
C PRO A 438 -15.46 -6.86 31.16
N GLY A 439 -16.33 -7.68 30.58
CA GLY A 439 -17.73 -7.70 30.99
C GLY A 439 -17.85 -8.28 32.40
N THR A 440 -19.09 -8.37 32.88
CA THR A 440 -19.41 -9.02 34.16
C THR A 440 -18.98 -10.49 34.22
N CYS A 441 -18.61 -11.07 33.08
CA CYS A 441 -18.16 -12.45 32.93
C CYS A 441 -16.80 -12.56 32.27
N ASP A 442 -16.00 -11.53 32.50
CA ASP A 442 -14.61 -11.40 32.10
C ASP A 442 -14.45 -11.36 30.56
N LEU A 443 -13.22 -11.49 30.09
CA LEU A 443 -12.86 -11.54 28.69
C LEU A 443 -12.98 -12.95 28.14
N TRP A 444 -13.73 -13.10 27.06
CA TRP A 444 -13.77 -14.33 26.29
C TRP A 444 -12.75 -14.23 25.16
N THR A 445 -12.15 -15.36 24.80
CA THR A 445 -11.11 -15.46 23.78
C THR A 445 -11.57 -16.36 22.65
N LEU A 446 -11.60 -15.81 21.44
CA LEU A 446 -11.88 -16.52 20.21
C LEU A 446 -10.56 -16.69 19.43
N GLU A 447 -10.16 -17.93 19.24
CA GLU A 447 -8.94 -18.37 18.56
C GLU A 447 -9.35 -18.95 17.21
N LEU A 448 -8.93 -18.34 16.10
CA LEU A 448 -9.06 -18.89 14.75
C LEU A 448 -7.70 -19.44 14.33
N THR A 449 -7.70 -20.56 13.61
CA THR A 449 -6.47 -21.21 13.13
C THR A 449 -6.61 -21.66 11.69
N SER A 450 -5.51 -21.63 10.94
CA SER A 450 -5.41 -22.21 9.60
C SER A 450 -4.30 -23.24 9.56
N SER A 451 -4.56 -24.37 8.88
CA SER A 451 -3.56 -25.41 8.61
C SER A 451 -2.82 -25.22 7.29
N ILE A 452 -3.13 -24.15 6.55
CA ILE A 452 -2.51 -23.78 5.28
C ILE A 452 -1.98 -22.34 5.36
N GLU A 453 -0.95 -22.03 4.57
CA GLU A 453 -0.32 -20.71 4.55
C GLU A 453 -1.21 -19.63 3.90
N GLU A 454 -2.26 -19.99 3.16
CA GLU A 454 -3.18 -19.04 2.51
C GLU A 454 -4.21 -18.41 3.48
N GLY A 455 -4.04 -18.61 4.78
CA GLY A 455 -4.98 -18.13 5.80
C GLY A 455 -6.37 -18.77 5.66
N TRP A 456 -7.41 -17.99 5.89
CA TRP A 456 -8.82 -18.32 5.64
C TRP A 456 -9.30 -17.87 4.25
N SER A 457 -8.42 -17.25 3.45
CA SER A 457 -8.65 -16.92 2.02
C SER A 457 -9.97 -16.17 1.75
N GLY A 458 -10.29 -15.19 2.59
CA GLY A 458 -11.50 -14.37 2.49
C GLY A 458 -12.74 -14.93 3.20
N ASP A 459 -12.66 -16.13 3.77
CA ASP A 459 -13.65 -16.62 4.73
C ASP A 459 -13.42 -15.96 6.10
N ALA A 460 -14.48 -15.77 6.87
CA ALA A 460 -14.45 -15.07 8.15
C ALA A 460 -15.46 -15.62 9.17
N LEU A 461 -15.28 -15.27 10.43
CA LEU A 461 -16.18 -15.57 11.53
C LEU A 461 -16.64 -14.26 12.20
N GLY A 462 -17.94 -13.98 12.13
CA GLY A 462 -18.56 -12.86 12.82
C GLY A 462 -18.89 -13.19 14.26
N VAL A 463 -18.56 -12.30 15.19
CA VAL A 463 -19.00 -12.33 16.58
C VAL A 463 -20.19 -11.41 16.74
N VAL A 464 -21.36 -11.96 17.04
CA VAL A 464 -22.59 -11.22 17.29
C VAL A 464 -22.96 -11.37 18.77
N ILE A 465 -23.18 -10.25 19.45
CA ILE A 465 -23.64 -10.24 20.85
C ILE A 465 -25.00 -9.56 20.89
N ASN A 466 -26.02 -10.25 21.43
CA ASN A 466 -27.39 -9.74 21.55
C ASN A 466 -27.97 -9.21 20.23
N ASN A 467 -27.74 -9.93 19.12
CA ASN A 467 -28.09 -9.56 17.74
C ASN A 467 -27.36 -8.33 17.16
N ALA A 468 -26.28 -7.84 17.80
CA ALA A 468 -25.41 -6.81 17.23
C ALA A 468 -24.09 -7.44 16.79
N LEU A 469 -23.72 -7.28 15.51
CA LEU A 469 -22.41 -7.68 15.02
C LEU A 469 -21.35 -6.79 15.69
N VAL A 470 -20.47 -7.42 16.46
CA VAL A 470 -19.38 -6.77 17.19
C VAL A 470 -18.14 -6.72 16.33
N GLU A 471 -17.75 -7.84 15.73
CA GLU A 471 -16.56 -7.91 14.89
C GLU A 471 -16.69 -9.02 13.83
N THR A 472 -15.97 -8.88 12.71
CA THR A 472 -15.80 -9.94 11.70
C THR A 472 -14.32 -10.28 11.57
N ILE A 473 -13.97 -11.53 11.87
CA ILE A 473 -12.58 -11.93 12.10
C ILE A 473 -12.17 -12.94 11.05
N THR A 474 -10.93 -12.86 10.56
CA THR A 474 -10.36 -13.83 9.62
C THR A 474 -8.93 -14.19 10.04
N VAL A 475 -8.33 -15.19 9.39
CA VAL A 475 -6.89 -15.45 9.47
C VAL A 475 -6.31 -15.09 8.12
N SER A 476 -5.31 -14.23 8.13
CA SER A 476 -4.76 -13.67 6.91
C SER A 476 -3.75 -14.58 6.24
N GLU A 477 -3.41 -14.27 4.99
CA GLU A 477 -2.40 -15.00 4.24
C GLU A 477 -1.01 -14.86 4.89
N GLY A 478 -0.32 -15.97 5.07
CA GLY A 478 0.95 -16.05 5.81
C GLY A 478 0.77 -16.36 7.30
N SER A 479 -0.45 -16.28 7.82
CA SER A 479 -0.75 -16.46 9.23
C SER A 479 -1.42 -17.79 9.52
N GLN A 480 -1.12 -18.36 10.69
CA GLN A 480 -1.66 -19.66 11.11
C GLN A 480 -2.68 -19.54 12.24
N GLU A 481 -2.75 -18.40 12.91
CA GLU A 481 -3.59 -18.17 14.07
C GLU A 481 -4.01 -16.70 14.14
N PHE A 482 -5.22 -16.42 14.60
CA PHE A 482 -5.67 -15.08 14.96
C PHE A 482 -6.44 -15.17 16.29
N ILE A 483 -6.12 -14.28 17.22
CA ILE A 483 -6.74 -14.26 18.55
C ILE A 483 -7.53 -12.95 18.72
N TYR A 484 -8.83 -13.10 18.96
CA TYR A 484 -9.74 -12.00 19.26
C TYR A 484 -10.24 -12.11 20.70
N GLN A 485 -10.20 -11.00 21.44
CA GLN A 485 -10.68 -10.93 22.82
C GLN A 485 -11.77 -9.88 22.96
N PHE A 486 -12.84 -10.23 23.67
CA PHE A 486 -13.98 -9.35 23.90
C PHE A 486 -14.61 -9.59 25.26
N GLY A 487 -15.11 -8.52 25.88
CA GLY A 487 -15.84 -8.59 27.14
C GLY A 487 -17.24 -9.13 26.95
N VAL A 488 -17.69 -9.96 27.89
CA VAL A 488 -19.02 -10.56 27.85
C VAL A 488 -19.76 -10.33 29.17
N ASP A 489 -21.03 -9.92 29.08
CA ASP A 489 -21.89 -9.66 30.22
C ASP A 489 -22.87 -10.79 30.53
N ASN A 490 -23.35 -10.83 31.78
CA ASN A 490 -24.31 -11.79 32.25
C ASN A 490 -25.64 -11.72 31.47
N ASN A 491 -26.04 -12.87 30.93
CA ASN A 491 -27.16 -13.06 30.00
C ASN A 491 -26.92 -12.57 28.57
N ASP A 492 -25.70 -12.23 28.19
CA ASP A 492 -25.40 -12.03 26.77
C ASP A 492 -25.64 -13.33 25.99
N ILE A 493 -26.22 -13.18 24.80
CA ILE A 493 -26.36 -14.25 23.83
C ILE A 493 -25.34 -13.99 22.73
N ILE A 494 -24.39 -14.90 22.58
CA ILE A 494 -23.34 -14.82 21.56
C ILE A 494 -23.69 -15.76 20.40
N ASP A 495 -23.62 -15.24 19.19
CA ASP A 495 -23.67 -16.01 17.95
C ASP A 495 -22.35 -15.84 17.19
N LEU A 496 -21.75 -16.97 16.80
CA LEU A 496 -20.62 -17.05 15.87
C LEU A 496 -21.18 -17.35 14.48
N ILE A 497 -21.07 -16.40 13.56
CA ILE A 497 -21.61 -16.52 12.20
C ILE A 497 -20.46 -16.74 11.24
N TYR A 498 -20.38 -17.92 10.62
CA TYR A 498 -19.39 -18.18 9.59
C TYR A 498 -19.82 -17.56 8.26
N PHE A 499 -18.91 -16.80 7.64
CA PHE A 499 -19.05 -16.22 6.32
C PHE A 499 -17.98 -16.86 5.43
N GLY A 500 -18.38 -17.77 4.54
CA GLY A 500 -17.40 -18.41 3.66
C GLY A 500 -18.01 -19.23 2.54
N ASN A 501 -17.14 -19.65 1.61
CA ASN A 501 -17.51 -20.50 0.47
C ASN A 501 -16.88 -21.90 0.53
N GLY A 502 -16.39 -22.30 1.70
CA GLY A 502 -16.15 -23.70 2.01
C GLY A 502 -14.70 -24.13 2.13
N GLY A 503 -13.89 -23.34 2.83
CA GLY A 503 -12.54 -23.79 3.20
C GLY A 503 -12.56 -24.95 4.20
N THR A 504 -11.77 -25.99 3.94
CA THR A 504 -11.71 -27.22 4.74
C THR A 504 -10.53 -27.30 5.70
N SER A 505 -9.74 -26.22 5.79
CA SER A 505 -8.43 -26.17 6.46
C SER A 505 -8.44 -25.28 7.70
N TYR A 506 -9.61 -24.84 8.15
CA TYR A 506 -9.83 -23.77 9.12
C TYR A 506 -10.39 -24.35 10.41
N SER A 507 -10.01 -23.81 11.57
CA SER A 507 -10.62 -24.19 12.84
C SER A 507 -10.79 -22.99 13.76
N TYR A 508 -11.77 -23.05 14.66
CA TYR A 508 -11.94 -22.00 15.66
C TYR A 508 -12.30 -22.57 17.03
N LYS A 509 -11.99 -21.80 18.07
CA LYS A 509 -12.21 -22.17 19.46
C LYS A 509 -12.56 -20.93 20.27
N LEU A 510 -13.72 -20.96 20.92
CA LEU A 510 -14.17 -19.95 21.87
C LEU A 510 -13.96 -20.45 23.30
N THR A 511 -13.27 -19.64 24.09
CA THR A 511 -12.91 -19.93 25.48
C THR A 511 -13.42 -18.80 26.38
N ASP A 512 -13.99 -19.13 27.55
CA ASP A 512 -14.41 -18.14 28.53
C ASP A 512 -13.22 -17.55 29.33
N GLY A 513 -13.52 -16.60 30.22
CA GLY A 513 -12.50 -15.94 31.07
C GLY A 513 -11.82 -16.85 32.09
N GLU A 514 -12.36 -18.05 32.37
CA GLU A 514 -11.70 -19.04 33.22
C GLU A 514 -10.81 -20.01 32.42
N GLY A 515 -10.79 -19.88 31.09
CA GLY A 515 -10.04 -20.76 30.20
C GLY A 515 -10.81 -22.03 29.80
N GLN A 516 -12.13 -22.09 30.06
CA GLN A 516 -12.98 -23.21 29.66
C GLN A 516 -13.41 -23.06 28.21
N VAL A 517 -13.25 -24.12 27.41
CA VAL A 517 -13.74 -24.15 26.02
C VAL A 517 -15.26 -24.21 26.03
N ILE A 518 -15.90 -23.22 25.41
CA ILE A 518 -17.36 -23.11 25.27
C ILE A 518 -17.81 -23.71 23.94
N VAL A 519 -17.13 -23.33 22.85
CA VAL A 519 -17.35 -23.87 21.52
C VAL A 519 -16.00 -24.20 20.90
N GLN A 520 -15.93 -25.32 20.21
CA GLN A 520 -14.78 -25.65 19.40
C GLN A 520 -15.23 -26.33 18.12
N TRP A 521 -14.76 -25.81 17.00
CA TRP A 521 -14.79 -26.50 15.73
C TRP A 521 -13.36 -26.92 15.41
N ALA A 522 -13.12 -28.24 15.37
CA ALA A 522 -11.81 -28.81 15.14
C ALA A 522 -11.78 -29.63 13.85
N GLN A 523 -10.66 -29.49 13.13
CA GLN A 523 -10.40 -30.10 11.83
C GLN A 523 -10.69 -31.62 11.82
N ASN A 524 -11.73 -32.02 11.08
CA ASN A 524 -12.00 -33.40 10.70
C ASN A 524 -12.13 -33.49 9.17
N SER A 525 -10.99 -33.36 8.50
CA SER A 525 -10.73 -33.67 7.07
C SER A 525 -11.98 -33.70 6.17
N ASN A 526 -12.30 -32.55 5.56
CA ASN A 526 -13.26 -32.28 4.46
C ASN A 526 -14.53 -31.48 4.81
N ASN A 527 -14.67 -30.92 6.01
CA ASN A 527 -15.83 -30.08 6.35
C ASN A 527 -15.46 -28.60 6.51
N GLU A 528 -16.41 -27.74 6.20
CA GLU A 528 -16.34 -26.28 6.36
C GLU A 528 -16.67 -25.91 7.82
N PRO A 529 -16.08 -24.85 8.39
CA PRO A 529 -16.51 -24.30 9.66
C PRO A 529 -18.02 -24.02 9.66
N THR A 530 -18.70 -24.39 10.73
CA THR A 530 -20.12 -24.02 10.93
C THR A 530 -20.21 -22.91 11.95
N GLY A 531 -21.15 -21.98 11.76
CA GLY A 531 -21.51 -21.04 12.82
C GLY A 531 -22.11 -21.74 14.04
N TYR A 532 -22.16 -21.04 15.16
CA TYR A 532 -22.77 -21.50 16.40
C TYR A 532 -23.64 -20.37 16.97
N SER A 533 -24.90 -20.63 17.27
CA SER A 533 -25.83 -19.61 17.77
C SER A 533 -26.37 -19.96 19.15
N GLY A 534 -26.74 -18.94 19.94
CA GLY A 534 -27.39 -19.11 21.23
C GLY A 534 -26.45 -19.43 22.40
N ILE A 535 -25.19 -18.99 22.35
CA ILE A 535 -24.24 -19.21 23.45
C ILE A 535 -24.59 -18.25 24.59
N TYR A 536 -25.05 -18.78 25.72
CA TYR A 536 -25.32 -17.97 26.90
C TYR A 536 -24.05 -17.68 27.68
N ALA A 537 -23.75 -16.41 27.82
CA ALA A 537 -22.68 -15.95 28.67
C ALA A 537 -23.00 -16.20 30.15
N CYS A 538 -22.01 -16.71 30.89
CA CYS A 538 -22.06 -16.82 32.34
C CYS A 538 -23.36 -17.43 32.84
N GLU A 539 -23.73 -18.55 32.23
CA GLU A 539 -24.54 -19.49 32.94
C GLU A 539 -23.91 -19.67 34.34
N PRO A 540 -24.64 -19.38 35.42
CA PRO A 540 -24.09 -19.47 36.75
C PRO A 540 -23.52 -20.88 36.89
N TYR A 541 -22.28 -21.00 37.39
CA TYR A 541 -21.75 -22.27 37.86
C TYR A 541 -22.65 -22.74 39.01
N ASP A 542 -23.70 -23.43 38.63
CA ASP A 542 -24.75 -23.85 39.54
C ASP A 542 -24.22 -25.12 40.21
N GLN A 543 -23.91 -25.01 41.51
CA GLN A 543 -23.39 -26.12 42.31
C GLN A 543 -24.39 -27.28 42.42
N ASP A 544 -25.63 -27.07 41.98
CA ASP A 544 -26.66 -28.09 41.92
C ASP A 544 -26.60 -28.89 40.60
N ILE A 545 -25.77 -28.49 39.62
CA ILE A 545 -25.53 -29.29 38.38
C ILE A 545 -24.83 -30.57 38.79
N CYS A 546 -25.53 -31.68 38.54
CA CYS A 546 -25.04 -33.02 38.88
C CYS A 546 -24.22 -33.63 37.73
N GLU A 547 -24.52 -33.30 36.47
CA GLU A 547 -23.71 -33.62 35.31
C GLU A 547 -24.04 -32.73 34.09
N LYS A 548 -23.14 -32.69 33.09
CA LYS A 548 -23.42 -32.10 31.77
C LYS A 548 -23.83 -33.17 30.76
N THR A 549 -25.07 -33.14 30.31
CA THR A 549 -25.60 -34.08 29.30
C THR A 549 -25.24 -33.59 27.91
N THR A 550 -24.61 -34.44 27.11
CA THR A 550 -24.25 -34.16 25.71
C THR A 550 -25.40 -34.54 24.79
N VAL A 551 -25.81 -33.60 23.93
CA VAL A 551 -26.79 -33.80 22.86
C VAL A 551 -26.03 -33.76 21.53
N GLU A 552 -26.13 -34.82 20.74
CA GLU A 552 -25.50 -34.94 19.43
C GLU A 552 -26.58 -35.17 18.37
N LEU A 553 -26.78 -34.23 17.45
CA LEU A 553 -27.51 -34.45 16.20
C LEU A 553 -26.58 -35.08 15.17
N ILE A 554 -27.11 -35.96 14.32
CA ILE A 554 -26.37 -36.75 13.34
C ILE A 554 -27.16 -36.75 12.01
N ASN A 555 -26.46 -36.56 10.89
CA ASN A 555 -27.00 -36.75 9.56
C ASN A 555 -25.95 -37.43 8.67
N GLU A 556 -26.21 -38.66 8.24
CA GLU A 556 -25.23 -39.47 7.49
C GLU A 556 -24.90 -38.92 6.09
N PHE A 557 -25.71 -37.98 5.57
CA PHE A 557 -25.55 -37.38 4.26
C PHE A 557 -25.04 -35.93 4.30
N GLY A 558 -24.84 -35.35 5.50
CA GLY A 558 -24.32 -34.00 5.67
C GLY A 558 -25.31 -32.88 5.39
N TYR A 559 -26.59 -33.19 5.15
CA TYR A 559 -27.62 -32.18 4.83
C TYR A 559 -28.11 -31.41 6.06
N GLY A 560 -27.73 -31.84 7.26
CA GLY A 560 -28.28 -31.28 8.49
C GLY A 560 -29.76 -31.66 8.72
N TRP A 561 -30.36 -30.96 9.66
CA TRP A 561 -31.79 -30.84 10.01
C TRP A 561 -32.31 -29.45 9.59
N PRO A 562 -32.37 -29.10 8.29
CA PRO A 562 -32.78 -27.77 7.86
C PRO A 562 -34.23 -27.47 8.26
N TYR A 563 -34.42 -26.32 8.90
CA TYR A 563 -35.71 -25.86 9.45
C TYR A 563 -36.38 -26.86 10.40
N SER A 564 -35.60 -27.80 10.94
CA SER A 564 -36.05 -28.84 11.85
C SER A 564 -35.13 -28.81 13.06
N SER A 565 -35.63 -29.29 14.18
CA SER A 565 -34.92 -29.15 15.44
C SER A 565 -35.24 -30.28 16.39
N LEU A 566 -34.38 -30.44 17.40
CA LEU A 566 -34.66 -31.24 18.57
C LEU A 566 -35.03 -30.27 19.71
N ASP A 567 -36.32 -30.15 19.98
CA ASP A 567 -36.85 -29.34 21.06
C ASP A 567 -36.66 -30.08 22.39
N VAL A 568 -35.86 -29.52 23.28
CA VAL A 568 -35.57 -30.06 24.61
C VAL A 568 -36.54 -29.45 25.61
N TYR A 569 -37.21 -30.31 26.37
CA TYR A 569 -38.04 -29.92 27.51
C TYR A 569 -37.46 -30.51 28.78
N ARG A 570 -37.33 -29.69 29.81
CA ARG A 570 -36.84 -30.08 31.13
C ARG A 570 -37.98 -30.00 32.14
N ASN A 571 -38.26 -31.09 32.82
CA ASN A 571 -39.34 -31.20 33.80
C ASN A 571 -40.72 -30.76 33.26
N GLY A 572 -40.94 -30.92 31.96
CA GLY A 572 -42.16 -30.54 31.25
C GLY A 572 -42.25 -29.07 30.84
N GLU A 573 -41.22 -28.26 31.10
CA GLU A 573 -41.08 -26.89 30.58
C GLU A 573 -40.11 -26.87 29.40
N PHE A 574 -40.34 -25.99 28.42
CA PHE A 574 -39.46 -25.86 27.26
C PHE A 574 -38.13 -25.24 27.69
N ASP A 575 -37.03 -25.87 27.30
CA ASP A 575 -35.66 -25.49 27.66
C ASP A 575 -34.98 -24.77 26.48
N GLN A 576 -34.65 -25.53 25.43
CA GLN A 576 -34.01 -24.99 24.23
C GLN A 576 -34.37 -25.81 22.98
N SER A 577 -34.03 -25.28 21.80
CA SER A 577 -34.12 -26.00 20.53
C SER A 577 -32.72 -26.23 19.98
N VAL A 578 -32.37 -27.47 19.68
CA VAL A 578 -31.09 -27.82 19.04
C VAL A 578 -31.33 -27.96 17.56
N GLU A 579 -30.73 -27.06 16.77
CA GLU A 579 -30.85 -27.00 15.32
C GLU A 579 -29.55 -27.41 14.66
N MET A 580 -29.59 -28.07 13.50
CA MET A 580 -28.41 -28.34 12.67
C MET A 580 -28.71 -27.94 11.23
N THR A 581 -28.40 -26.73 10.81
CA THR A 581 -28.85 -26.25 9.48
C THR A 581 -28.24 -27.02 8.31
N ILE A 582 -26.95 -27.36 8.40
CA ILE A 582 -26.20 -28.22 7.45
C ILE A 582 -25.07 -28.91 8.22
N GLY A 583 -24.66 -30.11 7.81
CA GLY A 583 -23.56 -30.84 8.46
C GLY A 583 -23.90 -32.29 8.81
N TYR A 584 -22.85 -33.03 9.20
CA TYR A 584 -22.96 -34.45 9.54
C TYR A 584 -23.25 -34.71 11.01
N SER A 585 -22.83 -33.77 11.86
CA SER A 585 -23.02 -33.87 13.30
C SER A 585 -23.00 -32.48 13.94
N GLN A 586 -23.84 -32.29 14.95
CA GLN A 586 -23.77 -31.11 15.82
C GLN A 586 -23.88 -31.55 17.28
N ILE A 587 -22.94 -31.08 18.10
CA ILE A 587 -22.88 -31.41 19.53
C ILE A 587 -23.17 -30.14 20.33
N THR A 588 -24.04 -30.27 21.31
CA THR A 588 -24.25 -29.25 22.35
C THR A 588 -24.31 -29.93 23.72
N GLN A 589 -24.17 -29.16 24.78
CA GLN A 589 -24.28 -29.63 26.15
C GLN A 589 -25.45 -28.94 26.85
N ILE A 590 -26.19 -29.70 27.65
CA ILE A 590 -27.24 -29.18 28.54
C ILE A 590 -26.86 -29.52 29.98
N ASN A 591 -26.92 -28.52 30.85
CA ASN A 591 -26.71 -28.72 32.29
C ASN A 591 -27.85 -29.57 32.84
N SER A 592 -27.55 -30.57 33.67
CA SER A 592 -28.55 -31.45 34.30
C SER A 592 -28.49 -31.33 35.81
N TYR A 593 -29.65 -31.36 36.47
CA TYR A 593 -29.82 -31.29 37.92
C TYR A 593 -30.32 -32.61 38.51
N GLU A 594 -30.15 -32.83 39.82
CA GLU A 594 -30.64 -34.06 40.47
C GLU A 594 -32.16 -34.26 40.25
N ASN A 595 -32.52 -35.41 39.70
CA ASN A 595 -33.89 -35.81 39.34
C ASN A 595 -34.53 -35.03 38.18
N ASP A 596 -33.73 -34.35 37.35
CA ASP A 596 -34.24 -33.80 36.09
C ASP A 596 -34.76 -34.91 35.18
N SER A 597 -35.88 -34.61 34.52
CA SER A 597 -36.46 -35.42 33.47
C SER A 597 -36.48 -34.61 32.17
N PHE A 598 -35.81 -35.12 31.14
CA PHE A 598 -35.79 -34.51 29.82
C PHE A 598 -36.72 -35.22 28.83
N ASP A 599 -37.46 -34.43 28.06
CA ASP A 599 -38.13 -34.87 26.84
C ASP A 599 -37.41 -34.23 25.63
N PHE A 600 -37.05 -35.05 24.65
CA PHE A 600 -36.41 -34.62 23.41
C PHE A 600 -37.42 -34.81 22.28
N ILE A 601 -37.99 -33.71 21.79
CA ILE A 601 -39.07 -33.71 20.82
C ILE A 601 -38.52 -33.36 19.44
N VAL A 602 -38.61 -34.30 18.52
CA VAL A 602 -38.24 -34.08 17.12
C VAL A 602 -39.30 -33.19 16.46
N ASN A 603 -38.90 -31.99 16.04
CA ASN A 603 -39.76 -31.01 15.40
C ASN A 603 -39.40 -30.89 13.91
N THR A 604 -40.29 -31.36 13.05
CA THR A 604 -40.07 -31.43 11.61
C THR A 604 -40.93 -30.40 10.89
N GLN A 605 -40.34 -29.35 10.30
CA GLN A 605 -41.15 -28.32 9.61
C GLN A 605 -41.07 -28.37 8.07
N LEU A 606 -39.97 -28.86 7.47
CA LEU A 606 -39.78 -28.80 6.01
C LEU A 606 -39.07 -30.02 5.37
N MET A 607 -38.76 -31.07 6.13
CA MET A 607 -38.06 -32.26 5.64
C MET A 607 -38.86 -33.55 5.93
N TYR A 608 -38.69 -34.58 5.09
CA TYR A 608 -39.26 -35.90 5.43
C TYR A 608 -38.52 -36.45 6.66
N PRO A 609 -39.22 -36.99 7.68
CA PRO A 609 -38.57 -37.41 8.91
C PRO A 609 -37.42 -38.42 8.73
N GLU A 610 -37.47 -39.23 7.66
CA GLU A 610 -36.44 -40.22 7.29
C GLU A 610 -35.13 -39.58 6.77
N GLU A 611 -35.15 -38.30 6.39
CA GLU A 611 -33.99 -37.57 5.83
C GLU A 611 -33.25 -36.74 6.89
N LEU A 612 -33.79 -36.64 8.11
CA LEU A 612 -33.17 -35.90 9.21
C LEU A 612 -31.91 -36.59 9.74
N GLY A 613 -31.82 -37.92 9.65
CA GLY A 613 -30.75 -38.69 10.28
C GLY A 613 -31.16 -39.14 11.69
N GLY A 614 -30.32 -38.88 12.69
CA GLY A 614 -30.50 -39.38 14.07
C GLY A 614 -30.02 -38.41 15.14
N TYR A 615 -30.23 -38.77 16.41
CA TYR A 615 -29.61 -38.06 17.52
C TYR A 615 -29.21 -39.01 18.65
N LYS A 616 -28.22 -38.61 19.44
CA LYS A 616 -27.74 -39.33 20.61
C LYS A 616 -27.66 -38.40 21.81
N ILE A 617 -28.09 -38.91 22.95
CA ILE A 617 -27.97 -38.24 24.24
C ILE A 617 -27.01 -39.04 25.10
N ARG A 618 -25.98 -38.41 25.65
CA ARG A 618 -24.99 -39.07 26.51
C ARG A 618 -24.82 -38.33 27.82
N SER A 619 -24.73 -39.08 28.90
CA SER A 619 -24.24 -38.59 30.21
C SER A 619 -22.81 -38.08 30.10
N GLU A 620 -22.34 -37.35 31.12
CA GLU A 620 -20.97 -36.82 31.19
C GLU A 620 -19.93 -37.96 31.21
N SER A 621 -20.30 -39.12 31.78
CA SER A 621 -19.48 -40.34 31.78
C SER A 621 -19.33 -41.01 30.40
N GLY A 622 -20.02 -40.50 29.38
CA GLY A 622 -20.08 -41.07 28.03
C GLY A 622 -21.09 -42.22 27.87
N THR A 623 -21.87 -42.53 28.92
CA THR A 623 -22.96 -43.52 28.83
C THR A 623 -24.08 -42.96 27.95
N THR A 624 -24.48 -43.71 26.92
CA THR A 624 -25.60 -43.35 26.03
C THR A 624 -26.93 -43.55 26.74
N LEU A 625 -27.69 -42.46 26.87
CA LEU A 625 -29.03 -42.40 27.48
C LEU A 625 -30.13 -42.58 26.43
N VAL A 626 -29.92 -42.02 25.23
CA VAL A 626 -30.80 -42.16 24.06
C VAL A 626 -29.95 -42.38 22.82
N ASP A 627 -30.40 -43.29 21.96
CA ASP A 627 -29.79 -43.57 20.66
C ASP A 627 -30.89 -43.75 19.61
N GLU A 628 -31.19 -42.66 18.91
CA GLU A 628 -32.17 -42.61 17.81
C GLU A 628 -31.45 -42.50 16.45
N ASP A 629 -30.23 -43.03 16.35
CA ASP A 629 -29.43 -43.09 15.12
C ASP A 629 -29.70 -44.40 14.35
N ASN A 630 -30.94 -44.56 13.88
CA ASN A 630 -31.37 -45.74 13.15
C ASN A 630 -31.36 -45.51 11.63
N VAL A 631 -30.66 -46.39 10.91
CA VAL A 631 -30.45 -46.25 9.47
C VAL A 631 -31.77 -46.41 8.68
N ASN A 632 -32.13 -45.41 7.88
CA ASN A 632 -33.39 -45.31 7.10
C ASN A 632 -34.68 -45.26 7.94
N GLU A 633 -34.59 -44.90 9.22
CA GLU A 633 -35.78 -44.66 10.05
C GLU A 633 -35.76 -43.21 10.53
N ALA A 634 -36.94 -42.62 10.64
CA ALA A 634 -37.05 -41.28 11.21
C ALA A 634 -36.73 -41.32 12.71
N PRO A 635 -35.96 -40.35 13.24
CA PRO A 635 -35.68 -40.31 14.67
C PRO A 635 -36.98 -40.06 15.43
N GLU A 636 -37.25 -40.86 16.47
CA GLU A 636 -38.42 -40.68 17.32
C GLU A 636 -38.14 -39.72 18.49
N SER A 637 -39.18 -39.03 18.96
CA SER A 637 -39.10 -38.23 20.18
C SER A 637 -38.92 -39.13 21.41
N SER A 638 -37.96 -38.79 22.25
CA SER A 638 -37.69 -39.51 23.51
C SER A 638 -38.29 -38.78 24.70
N TYR A 639 -38.84 -39.52 25.67
CA TYR A 639 -39.57 -38.94 26.80
C TYR A 639 -39.11 -39.53 28.13
N ASN A 640 -39.16 -38.70 29.18
CA ASN A 640 -38.79 -39.02 30.56
C ASN A 640 -37.37 -39.59 30.71
N ILE A 641 -36.40 -38.96 30.05
CA ILE A 641 -34.98 -39.31 30.21
C ILE A 641 -34.51 -38.74 31.52
N LEU A 642 -34.34 -39.61 32.51
CA LEU A 642 -33.85 -39.25 33.83
C LEU A 642 -32.33 -39.14 33.81
N VAL A 643 -31.84 -38.06 34.38
CA VAL A 643 -30.42 -37.75 34.49
C VAL A 643 -30.10 -37.56 35.97
N CYS A 644 -28.94 -38.07 36.42
CA CYS A 644 -28.54 -38.04 37.83
C CYS A 644 -29.54 -38.66 38.81
N GLU A 645 -29.87 -39.95 38.64
CA GLU A 645 -30.64 -40.68 39.64
C GLU A 645 -29.83 -40.86 40.95
N SER A 646 -30.37 -40.42 42.07
CA SER A 646 -29.77 -40.65 43.40
C SER A 646 -29.81 -42.15 43.77
N GLU A 647 -28.70 -42.72 44.25
CA GLU A 647 -28.59 -44.13 44.68
C GLU A 647 -29.39 -44.49 45.96
N ASP A 648 -30.39 -43.71 46.36
CA ASP A 648 -31.27 -44.05 47.47
C ASP A 648 -32.38 -45.02 47.02
N ASN A 649 -31.96 -46.26 46.80
CA ASN A 649 -32.80 -47.44 46.64
C ASN A 649 -33.80 -47.58 47.80
N VAL A 650 -35.04 -47.13 47.61
CA VAL A 650 -36.19 -47.61 48.38
C VAL A 650 -37.00 -48.59 47.52
N SER A 651 -36.95 -49.85 47.95
CA SER A 651 -37.57 -51.02 47.32
C SER A 651 -39.04 -50.83 46.95
N ILE A 652 -39.40 -51.34 45.77
CA ILE A 652 -40.75 -51.55 45.21
C ILE A 652 -41.61 -52.48 46.10
N SER A 653 -41.95 -52.05 47.31
CA SER A 653 -42.94 -52.74 48.14
C SER A 653 -43.82 -51.84 49.00
N GLU A 654 -43.69 -50.52 48.96
CA GLU A 654 -44.55 -49.61 49.74
C GLU A 654 -44.99 -48.37 48.96
N ILE A 655 -45.67 -48.53 47.83
CA ILE A 655 -46.60 -47.51 47.31
C ILE A 655 -48.01 -48.07 47.47
N LYS A 656 -48.60 -47.87 48.66
CA LYS A 656 -50.05 -47.80 48.77
C LYS A 656 -50.48 -46.47 48.18
N SER A 657 -51.20 -46.53 47.07
CA SER A 657 -51.99 -45.43 46.55
C SER A 657 -52.81 -44.79 47.67
N GLU A 658 -52.71 -43.48 47.86
CA GLU A 658 -53.81 -42.74 48.45
C GLU A 658 -54.98 -42.81 47.46
N GLU A 659 -55.96 -43.68 47.75
CA GLU A 659 -57.21 -43.75 47.00
C GLU A 659 -57.96 -42.42 47.16
N LEU A 660 -58.05 -41.63 46.10
CA LEU A 660 -58.91 -40.46 46.04
C LEU A 660 -60.38 -40.88 46.24
N THR A 661 -61.01 -40.45 47.33
CA THR A 661 -62.40 -40.83 47.61
C THR A 661 -63.36 -39.93 46.81
N LEU A 662 -64.16 -40.52 45.93
CA LEU A 662 -65.18 -39.78 45.18
C LEU A 662 -66.28 -39.28 46.13
N VAL A 663 -66.39 -37.96 46.31
CA VAL A 663 -67.41 -37.34 47.18
C VAL A 663 -68.76 -37.24 46.47
N LYS A 664 -68.76 -36.83 45.20
CA LYS A 664 -70.00 -36.73 44.41
C LYS A 664 -69.75 -36.67 42.91
N MET A 665 -70.71 -37.19 42.14
CA MET A 665 -70.83 -36.91 40.71
C MET A 665 -71.93 -35.86 40.50
N VAL A 666 -71.72 -34.90 39.63
CA VAL A 666 -72.73 -33.92 39.23
C VAL A 666 -72.85 -33.83 37.71
N ASP A 667 -74.05 -33.55 37.21
CA ASP A 667 -74.24 -33.26 35.79
C ASP A 667 -73.78 -31.84 35.44
N VAL A 668 -73.82 -31.50 34.14
CA VAL A 668 -73.45 -30.16 33.64
C VAL A 668 -74.30 -29.02 34.23
N LEU A 669 -75.42 -29.32 34.89
CA LEU A 669 -76.27 -28.36 35.60
C LEU A 669 -76.04 -28.37 37.12
N GLY A 670 -75.03 -29.09 37.61
CA GLY A 670 -74.64 -29.15 39.02
C GLY A 670 -75.50 -30.08 39.88
N ARG A 671 -76.38 -30.90 39.30
CA ARG A 671 -77.26 -31.80 40.06
C ARG A 671 -76.53 -33.11 40.38
N LYS A 672 -76.57 -33.53 41.64
CA LYS A 672 -75.97 -34.80 42.08
C LYS A 672 -76.56 -36.00 41.33
N GLN A 673 -75.68 -36.83 40.78
CA GLN A 673 -76.03 -38.09 40.12
C GLN A 673 -75.47 -39.26 40.93
N GLN A 674 -76.21 -40.36 40.97
CA GLN A 674 -75.77 -41.60 41.64
C GLN A 674 -75.14 -42.61 40.67
N GLU A 675 -75.33 -42.44 39.36
CA GLU A 675 -74.89 -43.37 38.32
C GLU A 675 -74.54 -42.63 37.01
N HIS A 676 -73.50 -43.09 36.30
CA HIS A 676 -73.04 -42.48 35.03
C HIS A 676 -73.71 -43.15 33.83
N LYS A 677 -74.81 -42.56 33.36
CA LYS A 677 -75.59 -43.12 32.24
C LYS A 677 -74.85 -42.95 30.90
N LYS A 678 -74.97 -43.95 30.02
CA LYS A 678 -74.39 -43.92 28.67
C LYS A 678 -74.88 -42.67 27.90
N GLY A 679 -73.95 -41.99 27.23
CA GLY A 679 -74.19 -40.74 26.51
C GLY A 679 -74.25 -39.48 27.39
N SER A 680 -73.84 -39.54 28.67
CA SER A 680 -73.84 -38.36 29.56
C SER A 680 -72.44 -37.93 29.98
N ILE A 681 -72.25 -36.62 30.19
CA ILE A 681 -71.04 -36.02 30.76
C ILE A 681 -71.30 -35.74 32.24
N LEU A 682 -70.43 -36.24 33.12
CA LEU A 682 -70.47 -35.97 34.55
C LEU A 682 -69.13 -35.41 35.05
N PHE A 683 -69.19 -34.61 36.11
CA PHE A 683 -68.03 -34.13 36.86
C PHE A 683 -67.93 -34.90 38.17
N TYR A 684 -66.78 -35.55 38.38
CA TYR A 684 -66.41 -36.33 39.55
C TYR A 684 -65.62 -35.43 40.49
N ILE A 685 -66.13 -35.20 41.69
CA ILE A 685 -65.51 -34.33 42.69
C ILE A 685 -64.99 -35.20 43.82
N TYR A 686 -63.68 -35.16 44.06
CA TYR A 686 -63.00 -35.91 45.11
C TYR A 686 -62.85 -35.05 46.38
N ASP A 687 -62.53 -35.72 47.49
CA ASP A 687 -62.40 -35.13 48.83
C ASP A 687 -61.29 -34.09 48.96
N ASN A 688 -60.22 -34.22 48.19
CA ASN A 688 -59.15 -33.21 48.07
C ASN A 688 -59.52 -32.00 47.20
N GLY A 689 -60.75 -31.92 46.68
CA GLY A 689 -61.22 -30.82 45.84
C GLY A 689 -60.93 -30.97 44.34
N LYS A 690 -60.21 -32.02 43.91
CA LYS A 690 -59.99 -32.30 42.48
C LYS A 690 -61.32 -32.57 41.78
N VAL A 691 -61.50 -32.01 40.58
CA VAL A 691 -62.69 -32.23 39.74
C VAL A 691 -62.28 -32.81 38.39
N GLU A 692 -62.81 -33.99 38.05
CA GLU A 692 -62.56 -34.65 36.76
C GLU A 692 -63.82 -34.72 35.91
N LYS A 693 -63.74 -34.32 34.64
CA LYS A 693 -64.83 -34.45 33.67
C LYS A 693 -64.74 -35.80 32.97
N LYS A 694 -65.78 -36.64 33.07
CA LYS A 694 -65.84 -37.94 32.37
C LYS A 694 -67.08 -38.02 31.48
N PHE A 695 -66.90 -38.55 30.28
CA PHE A 695 -67.99 -38.92 29.37
C PHE A 695 -68.08 -40.44 29.30
N ASN A 696 -69.29 -40.99 29.41
CA ASN A 696 -69.52 -42.43 29.25
C ASN A 696 -70.09 -42.66 27.83
N PRO A 697 -69.26 -42.98 26.84
CA PRO A 697 -69.67 -43.08 25.43
C PRO A 697 -70.68 -44.18 25.15
#